data_AF-A0A168Q0K3-F1
#
_entry.id   AF-A0A168Q0K3-F1
#
_cell.length_a   1.000
_cell.length_b   1.000
_cell.length_c   1.000
_cell.angle_alpha   90.00
_cell.angle_beta   90.00
_cell.angle_gamma   90.00
#
_symmetry.space_group_name_H-M   'P 1'
#
loop_
_entity.id
_entity.type
_entity.pdbx_description
1 polymer ?
#
loop_
_entity_poly.entity_id
_entity_poly.type
_entity_poly.pdbx_seq_one_letter_code
_entity_poly.pdbx_strand_id
1 'polypeptide(L)'
;MKVLVTGGYGFIGSHVAERFNKEGYEVFIIDNLATGNIHNVNFKHKGYHLSVEDRKCEEIFRSNRFDVVVHLAAQVDVMTSIENPRQDVKSNVLGLVNMLTLANKYTVKKFVFASSAAVYGMNEELPLSESEPCNPISPYGISKWVGESYCLKWEQLYDLKTLCFRFSNVYGPRQGSAGEGGVISIFMERTLKEQDLFVYGNGEQSRDFVYVEDVADAIYRASFSQLSGVYNLSTNTENTVNSVIGTLKKLHGVNEVVYKDARIGDIERSTLDNTRIKRDLDWSPIYSLEEGLSRTYTWFKQNHAITHTTSTKDTSPSVMKLLVNNIKPYVENAIAFGLTAWLTLAQLGTSFGFMDIKIFYIMIIGIIYGKRQSITASALSIILLVYEKLIDGRELISLLYDMDFFFQVAMYLFIGLVVGYAIERKNRLIESQVSHMEDIEEKYEFLNSVYTEVREVKEELQQRIQNSEDSFGKIYSITKELDSLVPEEIVTSTVSVVESIMRTNDVSIYSVNKDGSYLRLVAHSLGHEMENHKSIKVDDYDYINQIFLDGKIHINKDLVEGVPLMSAPIHNNGETVAIIAIDGIQFEKFSLYYQNLFKITVDLVSSALSRAFSYIEATEGQRYIEGTSILNKDAFEVILENKKLAKAKHNINYLLVSCTLAGASVQEISQKVTRLLRETDYIGIGANGETLIVLSNSGVVEASLVLKRFAEQGILLHVLEEEVAHG
;
A
#
# COMPACT_ATOMS: atom_id res chain seq x y z
N MET A 1 -14.30 12.07 11.76
CA MET A 1 -15.13 12.40 10.60
C MET A 1 -15.09 11.25 9.63
N LYS A 2 -16.22 10.89 9.02
CA LYS A 2 -16.32 9.84 8.01
C LYS A 2 -16.54 10.43 6.63
N VAL A 3 -15.63 10.13 5.70
CA VAL A 3 -15.64 10.67 4.34
C VAL A 3 -15.92 9.56 3.35
N LEU A 4 -16.94 9.74 2.53
CA LEU A 4 -17.18 8.88 1.37
C LEU A 4 -16.55 9.52 0.13
N VAL A 5 -15.63 8.83 -0.52
CA VAL A 5 -15.06 9.21 -1.81
C VAL A 5 -15.57 8.24 -2.87
N THR A 6 -16.49 8.67 -3.72
CA THR A 6 -16.90 7.84 -4.87
C THR A 6 -15.87 7.99 -5.98
N GLY A 7 -15.50 6.92 -6.69
CA GLY A 7 -14.41 6.96 -7.67
C GLY A 7 -13.02 7.01 -6.99
N GLY A 8 -12.95 6.55 -5.73
CA GLY A 8 -11.77 6.66 -4.88
C GLY A 8 -10.59 5.77 -5.30
N TYR A 9 -10.81 4.78 -6.17
CA TYR A 9 -9.72 4.01 -6.78
C TYR A 9 -9.26 4.59 -8.12
N GLY A 10 -9.91 5.65 -8.61
CA GLY A 10 -9.48 6.40 -9.78
C GLY A 10 -8.25 7.28 -9.52
N PHE A 11 -7.79 7.94 -10.58
CA PHE A 11 -6.66 8.86 -10.56
C PHE A 11 -6.82 9.94 -9.47
N ILE A 12 -7.74 10.90 -9.64
CA ILE A 12 -7.94 11.99 -8.67
C ILE A 12 -8.45 11.45 -7.32
N GLY A 13 -9.36 10.46 -7.37
CA GLY A 13 -10.00 9.94 -6.16
C GLY A 13 -9.05 9.29 -5.17
N SER A 14 -8.03 8.58 -5.66
CA SER A 14 -7.03 7.96 -4.78
C SER A 14 -6.17 9.00 -4.06
N HIS A 15 -5.80 10.10 -4.72
CA HIS A 15 -5.08 11.22 -4.09
C HIS A 15 -5.94 11.95 -3.05
N VAL A 16 -7.22 12.16 -3.34
CA VAL A 16 -8.17 12.75 -2.37
C VAL A 16 -8.33 11.83 -1.15
N ALA A 17 -8.55 10.53 -1.38
CA ALA A 17 -8.66 9.54 -0.33
C ALA A 17 -7.39 9.51 0.55
N GLU A 18 -6.22 9.54 -0.07
CA GLU A 18 -4.92 9.61 0.62
C GLU A 18 -4.76 10.90 1.44
N ARG A 19 -5.16 12.05 0.88
CA ARG A 19 -5.13 13.35 1.57
C ARG A 19 -5.96 13.31 2.85
N PHE A 20 -7.17 12.75 2.82
CA PHE A 20 -8.01 12.59 4.02
C PHE A 20 -7.44 11.59 5.02
N ASN A 21 -6.89 10.47 4.54
CA ASN A 21 -6.29 9.46 5.42
C ASN A 21 -5.04 9.99 6.16
N LYS A 22 -4.20 10.77 5.48
CA LYS A 22 -3.02 11.42 6.10
C LYS A 22 -3.38 12.32 7.29
N GLU A 23 -4.60 12.83 7.33
CA GLU A 23 -5.13 13.70 8.39
C GLU A 23 -5.92 12.90 9.45
N GLY A 24 -5.91 11.56 9.37
CA GLY A 24 -6.52 10.67 10.37
C GLY A 24 -8.03 10.47 10.21
N TYR A 25 -8.61 10.80 9.06
CA TYR A 25 -10.05 10.60 8.82
C TYR A 25 -10.37 9.18 8.35
N GLU A 26 -11.57 8.70 8.71
CA GLU A 26 -12.08 7.41 8.23
C GLU A 26 -12.56 7.54 6.78
N VAL A 27 -11.87 6.87 5.87
CA VAL A 27 -12.17 6.92 4.43
C VAL A 27 -12.97 5.70 3.99
N PHE A 28 -14.04 5.97 3.24
CA PHE A 28 -14.90 5.00 2.61
C PHE A 28 -14.89 5.24 1.11
N ILE A 29 -14.83 4.18 0.31
CA ILE A 29 -14.73 4.28 -1.14
C ILE A 29 -15.87 3.48 -1.78
N ILE A 30 -16.60 4.11 -2.70
CA ILE A 30 -17.50 3.41 -3.63
C ILE A 30 -16.91 3.57 -5.02
N ASP A 31 -16.58 2.47 -5.67
CA ASP A 31 -16.00 2.46 -7.00
C ASP A 31 -16.35 1.15 -7.69
N ASN A 32 -16.60 1.16 -8.99
CA ASN A 32 -16.92 -0.05 -9.75
C ASN A 32 -15.71 -0.64 -10.49
N LEU A 33 -14.52 -0.06 -10.33
CA LEU A 33 -13.27 -0.47 -10.97
C LEU A 33 -13.33 -0.47 -12.51
N ALA A 34 -14.26 0.29 -13.10
CA ALA A 34 -14.34 0.41 -14.56
C ALA A 34 -13.08 1.07 -15.15
N THR A 35 -12.56 2.08 -14.45
CA THR A 35 -11.28 2.76 -14.77
C THR A 35 -10.37 2.93 -13.56
N GLY A 36 -10.87 2.65 -12.35
CA GLY A 36 -10.09 2.68 -11.12
C GLY A 36 -9.25 1.41 -10.93
N ASN A 37 -8.20 1.52 -10.12
CA ASN A 37 -7.36 0.40 -9.73
C ASN A 37 -7.25 0.37 -8.20
N ILE A 38 -7.59 -0.76 -7.57
CA ILE A 38 -7.58 -0.91 -6.11
C ILE A 38 -6.19 -0.64 -5.51
N HIS A 39 -5.12 -0.94 -6.25
CA HIS A 39 -3.74 -0.70 -5.83
C HIS A 39 -3.35 0.79 -5.78
N ASN A 40 -4.21 1.70 -6.28
CA ASN A 40 -4.00 3.13 -6.13
C ASN A 40 -4.13 3.60 -4.68
N VAL A 41 -4.73 2.79 -3.80
CA VAL A 41 -4.95 3.11 -2.39
C VAL A 41 -4.28 2.04 -1.51
N ASN A 42 -3.26 2.43 -0.75
CA ASN A 42 -2.41 1.53 0.04
C ASN A 42 -2.56 1.67 1.57
N PHE A 43 -3.55 2.45 2.02
CA PHE A 43 -3.85 2.63 3.44
C PHE A 43 -5.16 1.96 3.81
N LYS A 44 -5.39 1.76 5.12
CA LYS A 44 -6.62 1.13 5.62
C LYS A 44 -7.85 1.99 5.32
N HIS A 45 -8.80 1.43 4.59
CA HIS A 45 -10.06 2.08 4.23
C HIS A 45 -11.18 1.03 4.12
N LYS A 46 -12.44 1.47 3.97
CA LYS A 46 -13.54 0.56 3.62
C LYS A 46 -13.95 0.77 2.16
N GLY A 47 -13.62 -0.20 1.31
CA GLY A 47 -14.00 -0.22 -0.10
C GLY A 47 -15.29 -0.97 -0.35
N TYR A 48 -16.11 -0.45 -1.28
CA TYR A 48 -17.31 -1.09 -1.77
C TYR A 48 -17.27 -1.12 -3.30
N HIS A 49 -17.22 -2.33 -3.86
CA HIS A 49 -17.21 -2.54 -5.31
C HIS A 49 -18.64 -2.42 -5.87
N LEU A 50 -19.09 -1.19 -6.09
CA LEU A 50 -20.44 -0.87 -6.55
C LEU A 50 -20.41 0.34 -7.50
N SER A 51 -21.35 0.35 -8.44
CA SER A 51 -21.58 1.54 -9.27
C SER A 51 -22.45 2.54 -8.51
N VAL A 52 -22.19 3.83 -8.69
CA VAL A 52 -22.84 4.91 -7.92
C VAL A 52 -24.33 5.06 -8.19
N GLU A 53 -24.85 4.51 -9.29
CA GLU A 53 -26.28 4.46 -9.59
C GLU A 53 -26.99 3.25 -8.96
N ASP A 54 -26.25 2.32 -8.33
CA ASP A 54 -26.84 1.14 -7.71
C ASP A 54 -27.64 1.53 -6.44
N ARG A 55 -28.82 0.96 -6.30
CA ARG A 55 -29.68 1.15 -5.13
C ARG A 55 -29.06 0.57 -3.86
N LYS A 56 -28.18 -0.43 -3.98
CA LYS A 56 -27.42 -1.01 -2.86
C LYS A 56 -26.53 0.00 -2.14
N CYS A 57 -26.17 1.12 -2.78
CA CYS A 57 -25.45 2.21 -2.12
C CYS A 57 -26.20 2.73 -0.89
N GLU A 58 -27.54 2.61 -0.85
CA GLU A 58 -28.32 3.00 0.33
C GLU A 58 -27.89 2.27 1.61
N GLU A 59 -27.54 0.98 1.52
CA GLU A 59 -27.13 0.20 2.69
C GLU A 59 -25.82 0.71 3.29
N ILE A 60 -24.94 1.22 2.43
CA ILE A 60 -23.67 1.82 2.81
C ILE A 60 -23.90 3.14 3.55
N PHE A 61 -24.75 4.02 3.01
CA PHE A 61 -25.10 5.27 3.68
C PHE A 61 -25.77 5.02 5.04
N ARG A 62 -26.73 4.08 5.08
CA ARG A 62 -27.45 3.69 6.29
C ARG A 62 -26.52 3.20 7.41
N SER A 63 -25.53 2.39 7.05
CA SER A 63 -24.65 1.72 8.03
C SER A 63 -23.53 2.62 8.55
N ASN A 64 -23.10 3.62 7.77
CA ASN A 64 -21.88 4.36 8.08
C ASN A 64 -22.11 5.80 8.53
N ARG A 65 -23.19 6.46 8.08
CA ARG A 65 -23.51 7.89 8.31
C ARG A 65 -22.32 8.82 8.03
N PHE A 66 -22.19 9.27 6.78
CA PHE A 66 -21.08 10.11 6.34
C PHE A 66 -21.25 11.58 6.73
N ASP A 67 -20.14 12.23 7.10
CA ASP A 67 -20.12 13.68 7.31
C ASP A 67 -19.97 14.42 5.97
N VAL A 68 -19.13 13.89 5.08
CA VAL A 68 -18.78 14.48 3.78
C VAL A 68 -18.86 13.41 2.70
N VAL A 69 -19.44 13.77 1.55
CA VAL A 69 -19.38 12.98 0.32
C VAL A 69 -18.59 13.76 -0.72
N VAL A 70 -17.51 13.18 -1.22
CA VAL A 70 -16.75 13.67 -2.36
C VAL A 70 -17.07 12.79 -3.57
N HIS A 71 -17.81 13.36 -4.52
CA HIS A 71 -18.30 12.66 -5.69
C HIS A 71 -17.39 12.87 -6.90
N LEU A 72 -16.46 11.93 -7.10
CA LEU A 72 -15.49 11.89 -8.21
C LEU A 72 -15.78 10.77 -9.22
N ALA A 73 -16.72 9.87 -8.93
CA ALA A 73 -17.08 8.78 -9.84
C ALA A 73 -17.75 9.36 -11.08
N ALA A 74 -17.16 9.10 -12.24
CA ALA A 74 -17.67 9.58 -13.52
C ALA A 74 -17.16 8.73 -14.67
N GLN A 75 -17.93 8.70 -15.75
CA GLN A 75 -17.37 8.47 -17.08
C GLN A 75 -16.70 9.79 -17.50
N VAL A 76 -15.41 9.76 -17.85
CA VAL A 76 -14.58 10.98 -18.02
C VAL A 76 -14.06 11.19 -19.44
N ASP A 77 -14.21 10.19 -20.32
CA ASP A 77 -13.70 10.28 -21.69
C ASP A 77 -14.74 10.90 -22.64
N VAL A 78 -14.38 12.04 -23.23
CA VAL A 78 -15.26 12.84 -24.09
C VAL A 78 -15.69 12.06 -25.33
N MET A 79 -14.78 11.32 -25.96
CA MET A 79 -15.09 10.52 -27.15
C MET A 79 -16.06 9.38 -26.83
N THR A 80 -15.80 8.64 -25.76
CA THR A 80 -16.74 7.62 -25.27
C THR A 80 -18.12 8.21 -24.96
N SER A 81 -18.21 9.46 -24.47
CA SER A 81 -19.50 10.13 -24.22
C SER A 81 -20.27 10.41 -25.52
N ILE A 82 -19.58 10.68 -26.64
CA ILE A 82 -20.17 10.89 -27.96
C ILE A 82 -20.61 9.55 -28.57
N GLU A 83 -19.77 8.52 -28.45
CA GLU A 83 -20.06 7.18 -28.98
C GLU A 83 -21.16 6.47 -28.19
N ASN A 84 -21.21 6.65 -26.87
CA ASN A 84 -22.17 6.02 -25.98
C ASN A 84 -22.73 6.99 -24.92
N PRO A 85 -23.57 7.96 -25.33
CA PRO A 85 -24.12 8.98 -24.42
C PRO A 85 -25.03 8.39 -23.33
N ARG A 86 -25.63 7.22 -23.57
CA ARG A 86 -26.45 6.54 -22.56
C ARG A 86 -25.60 6.09 -21.38
N GLN A 87 -24.41 5.58 -21.64
CA GLN A 87 -23.48 5.16 -20.58
C GLN A 87 -22.96 6.36 -19.79
N ASP A 88 -22.64 7.47 -20.48
CA ASP A 88 -22.28 8.75 -19.84
C ASP A 88 -23.37 9.20 -18.87
N VAL A 89 -24.62 9.31 -19.32
CA VAL A 89 -25.76 9.73 -18.49
C VAL A 89 -26.00 8.79 -17.31
N LYS A 90 -25.82 7.47 -17.49
CA LYS A 90 -25.99 6.48 -16.41
C LYS A 90 -25.02 6.74 -15.26
N SER A 91 -23.74 6.95 -15.57
CA SER A 91 -22.72 7.21 -14.55
C SER A 91 -22.82 8.64 -14.00
N ASN A 92 -22.86 9.64 -14.90
CA ASN A 92 -22.65 11.04 -14.54
C ASN A 92 -23.91 11.74 -14.03
N VAL A 93 -25.10 11.34 -14.51
CA VAL A 93 -26.37 11.96 -14.09
C VAL A 93 -27.12 11.06 -13.12
N LEU A 94 -27.41 9.80 -13.47
CA LEU A 94 -28.15 8.92 -12.56
C LEU A 94 -27.35 8.58 -11.30
N GLY A 95 -26.04 8.33 -11.44
CA GLY A 95 -25.14 8.15 -10.31
C GLY A 95 -25.12 9.35 -9.37
N LEU A 96 -25.00 10.56 -9.92
CA LEU A 96 -25.05 11.80 -9.13
C LEU A 96 -26.38 11.96 -8.39
N VAL A 97 -27.51 11.79 -9.08
CA VAL A 97 -28.84 11.94 -8.48
C VAL A 97 -29.03 10.93 -7.34
N ASN A 98 -28.56 9.69 -7.51
CA ASN A 98 -28.58 8.70 -6.43
C ASN A 98 -27.75 9.16 -5.23
N MET A 99 -26.50 9.60 -5.47
CA MET A 99 -25.61 10.07 -4.40
C MET A 99 -26.15 11.30 -3.67
N LEU A 100 -26.70 12.29 -4.39
CA LEU A 100 -27.35 13.47 -3.78
C LEU A 100 -28.59 13.09 -2.97
N THR A 101 -29.41 12.17 -3.49
CA THR A 101 -30.61 11.68 -2.79
C THR A 101 -30.24 10.97 -1.49
N LEU A 102 -29.23 10.10 -1.52
CA LEU A 102 -28.75 9.40 -0.33
C LEU A 102 -28.05 10.36 0.65
N ALA A 103 -27.25 11.30 0.15
CA ALA A 103 -26.59 12.30 0.98
C ALA A 103 -27.61 13.15 1.75
N ASN A 104 -28.67 13.60 1.08
CA ASN A 104 -29.76 14.31 1.73
C ASN A 104 -30.51 13.43 2.74
N LYS A 105 -30.93 12.22 2.33
CA LYS A 105 -31.70 11.29 3.16
C LYS A 105 -30.99 10.91 4.47
N TYR A 106 -29.66 10.78 4.42
CA TYR A 106 -28.83 10.40 5.56
C TYR A 106 -28.05 11.59 6.15
N THR A 107 -28.52 12.81 5.90
CA THR A 107 -28.07 14.06 6.56
C THR A 107 -26.55 14.31 6.48
N VAL A 108 -25.98 14.12 5.29
CA VAL A 108 -24.59 14.51 5.00
C VAL A 108 -24.45 16.03 5.11
N LYS A 109 -23.38 16.50 5.74
CA LYS A 109 -23.17 17.93 5.99
C LYS A 109 -22.68 18.67 4.75
N LYS A 110 -21.87 18.00 3.93
CA LYS A 110 -21.24 18.58 2.75
C LYS A 110 -21.15 17.60 1.60
N PHE A 111 -21.54 18.04 0.41
CA PHE A 111 -21.38 17.30 -0.84
C PHE A 111 -20.47 18.06 -1.79
N VAL A 112 -19.33 17.46 -2.16
CA VAL A 112 -18.37 18.04 -3.10
C VAL A 112 -18.47 17.29 -4.43
N PHE A 113 -18.68 18.03 -5.53
CA PHE A 113 -18.86 17.48 -6.87
C PHE A 113 -17.72 17.89 -7.81
N ALA A 114 -17.15 16.92 -8.52
CA ALA A 114 -16.18 17.17 -9.59
C ALA A 114 -16.88 17.48 -10.93
N SER A 115 -16.90 18.75 -11.28
CA SER A 115 -17.25 19.27 -12.60
C SER A 115 -16.00 19.45 -13.47
N SER A 116 -16.12 20.14 -14.61
CA SER A 116 -15.04 20.25 -15.60
C SER A 116 -15.08 21.58 -16.36
N ALA A 117 -13.92 22.03 -16.84
CA ALA A 117 -13.82 23.10 -17.82
C ALA A 117 -14.66 22.87 -19.10
N ALA A 118 -14.99 21.61 -19.42
CA ALA A 118 -15.81 21.25 -20.59
C ALA A 118 -17.20 21.90 -20.60
N VAL A 119 -17.69 22.41 -19.47
CA VAL A 119 -18.95 23.14 -19.38
C VAL A 119 -18.92 24.49 -20.12
N TYR A 120 -17.75 25.08 -20.33
CA TYR A 120 -17.61 26.38 -21.01
C TYR A 120 -17.67 26.27 -22.53
N GLY A 121 -17.38 25.10 -23.11
CA GLY A 121 -17.35 24.90 -24.56
C GLY A 121 -16.27 25.72 -25.26
N MET A 122 -16.58 26.24 -26.46
CA MET A 122 -15.69 27.10 -27.24
C MET A 122 -15.85 28.58 -26.85
N ASN A 123 -15.49 28.92 -25.62
CA ASN A 123 -15.48 30.31 -25.14
C ASN A 123 -14.06 30.89 -25.24
N GLU A 124 -13.92 32.04 -25.90
CA GLU A 124 -12.65 32.73 -26.16
C GLU A 124 -12.30 33.81 -25.11
N GLU A 125 -13.21 34.09 -24.17
CA GLU A 125 -13.03 35.08 -23.09
C GLU A 125 -12.09 34.55 -22.00
N LEU A 126 -10.78 34.54 -22.29
CA LEU A 126 -9.75 33.99 -21.42
C LEU A 126 -9.12 35.05 -20.50
N PRO A 127 -8.87 34.75 -19.20
CA PRO A 127 -9.21 33.50 -18.51
C PRO A 127 -10.70 33.40 -18.16
N LEU A 128 -11.27 32.20 -18.30
CA LEU A 128 -12.70 31.96 -18.08
C LEU A 128 -13.04 32.06 -16.61
N SER A 129 -13.94 32.98 -16.26
CA SER A 129 -14.48 33.14 -14.90
C SER A 129 -15.70 32.23 -14.67
N GLU A 130 -16.08 31.97 -13.42
CA GLU A 130 -17.27 31.15 -13.14
C GLU A 130 -18.59 31.83 -13.56
N SER A 131 -18.57 33.15 -13.82
CA SER A 131 -19.71 33.89 -14.36
C SER A 131 -19.90 33.71 -15.87
N GLU A 132 -18.91 33.15 -16.58
CA GLU A 132 -19.04 32.91 -18.01
C GLU A 132 -20.16 31.90 -18.33
N PRO A 133 -20.89 32.10 -19.44
CA PRO A 133 -21.97 31.21 -19.82
C PRO A 133 -21.44 29.80 -20.10
N CYS A 134 -22.17 28.79 -19.63
CA CYS A 134 -21.89 27.40 -19.95
C CYS A 134 -22.52 27.05 -21.30
N ASN A 135 -21.70 26.60 -22.23
CA ASN A 135 -22.13 26.16 -23.56
C ASN A 135 -21.40 24.87 -23.98
N PRO A 136 -21.61 23.75 -23.26
CA PRO A 136 -20.88 22.52 -23.51
C PRO A 136 -21.14 21.96 -24.91
N ILE A 137 -20.07 21.51 -25.57
CA ILE A 137 -20.12 20.96 -26.94
C ILE A 137 -20.15 19.43 -27.00
N SER A 138 -20.07 18.76 -25.85
CA SER A 138 -20.02 17.30 -25.75
C SER A 138 -21.03 16.77 -24.72
N PRO A 139 -21.51 15.51 -24.86
CA PRO A 139 -22.37 14.88 -23.86
C PRO A 139 -21.76 14.88 -22.45
N TYR A 140 -20.44 14.62 -22.34
CA TYR A 140 -19.71 14.75 -21.08
C TYR A 140 -19.81 16.17 -20.48
N GLY A 141 -19.57 17.22 -21.29
CA GLY A 141 -19.70 18.60 -20.82
C GLY A 141 -21.14 18.92 -20.37
N ILE A 142 -22.14 18.43 -21.11
CA ILE A 142 -23.56 18.56 -20.76
C ILE A 142 -23.85 17.87 -19.43
N SER A 143 -23.40 16.62 -19.23
CA SER A 143 -23.69 15.88 -17.99
C SER A 143 -23.05 16.53 -16.76
N LYS A 144 -21.84 17.09 -16.89
CA LYS A 144 -21.21 17.88 -15.82
C LYS A 144 -21.97 19.17 -15.50
N TRP A 145 -22.39 19.92 -16.51
CA TRP A 145 -23.18 21.14 -16.30
C TRP A 145 -24.57 20.88 -15.70
N VAL A 146 -25.24 19.81 -16.15
CA VAL A 146 -26.49 19.31 -15.54
C VAL A 146 -26.23 18.92 -14.09
N GLY A 147 -25.09 18.32 -13.78
CA GLY A 147 -24.72 17.96 -12.42
C GLY A 147 -24.57 19.16 -11.48
N GLU A 148 -23.98 20.26 -11.94
CA GLU A 148 -23.93 21.52 -11.19
C GLU A 148 -25.34 22.06 -10.89
N SER A 149 -26.23 21.96 -11.89
CA SER A 149 -27.63 22.38 -11.74
C SER A 149 -28.38 21.53 -10.69
N TYR A 150 -28.14 20.22 -10.66
CA TYR A 150 -28.69 19.34 -9.63
C TYR A 150 -28.17 19.68 -8.23
N CYS A 151 -26.85 19.91 -8.09
CA CYS A 151 -26.25 20.31 -6.83
C CYS A 151 -26.89 21.60 -6.28
N LEU A 152 -26.99 22.64 -7.13
CA LEU A 152 -27.64 23.90 -6.77
C LEU A 152 -29.09 23.69 -6.33
N LYS A 153 -29.85 22.83 -7.02
CA LYS A 153 -31.25 22.57 -6.65
C LYS A 153 -31.38 21.78 -5.36
N TRP A 154 -30.46 20.85 -5.08
CA TRP A 154 -30.46 20.13 -3.81
C TRP A 154 -30.18 21.05 -2.63
N GLU A 155 -29.29 22.02 -2.80
CA GLU A 155 -29.05 23.04 -1.79
C GLU A 155 -30.28 23.92 -1.56
N GLN A 156 -30.93 24.39 -2.63
CA GLN A 156 -32.13 25.24 -2.53
C GLN A 156 -33.35 24.53 -1.95
N LEU A 157 -33.55 23.24 -2.27
CA LEU A 157 -34.74 22.49 -1.89
C LEU A 157 -34.60 21.76 -0.56
N TYR A 158 -33.39 21.30 -0.24
CA TYR A 158 -33.15 20.39 0.89
C TYR A 158 -32.07 20.88 1.86
N ASP A 159 -31.50 22.07 1.65
CA ASP A 159 -30.42 22.65 2.45
C ASP A 159 -29.15 21.78 2.55
N LEU A 160 -28.96 20.84 1.61
CA LEU A 160 -27.72 20.09 1.47
C LEU A 160 -26.64 21.01 0.93
N LYS A 161 -25.60 21.32 1.72
CA LYS A 161 -24.51 22.19 1.26
C LYS A 161 -23.71 21.51 0.15
N THR A 162 -23.77 22.08 -1.05
CA THR A 162 -23.07 21.54 -2.22
C THR A 162 -21.96 22.47 -2.69
N LEU A 163 -20.86 21.88 -3.16
CA LEU A 163 -19.76 22.62 -3.75
C LEU A 163 -19.28 21.91 -5.01
N CYS A 164 -19.23 22.63 -6.12
CA CYS A 164 -18.81 22.11 -7.41
C CYS A 164 -17.46 22.72 -7.81
N PHE A 165 -16.51 21.87 -8.18
CA PHE A 165 -15.23 22.32 -8.74
C PHE A 165 -15.17 22.03 -10.23
N ARG A 166 -15.00 23.08 -11.04
CA ARG A 166 -14.66 22.96 -12.46
C ARG A 166 -13.16 22.79 -12.58
N PHE A 167 -12.70 21.55 -12.74
CA PHE A 167 -11.28 21.27 -12.93
C PHE A 167 -10.81 21.73 -14.30
N SER A 168 -9.61 22.33 -14.36
CA SER A 168 -8.82 22.41 -15.59
C SER A 168 -8.19 21.04 -15.92
N ASN A 169 -7.09 20.99 -16.67
CA ASN A 169 -6.45 19.72 -17.06
C ASN A 169 -5.63 19.15 -15.89
N VAL A 170 -6.24 18.26 -15.11
CA VAL A 170 -5.57 17.59 -13.98
C VAL A 170 -4.57 16.56 -14.49
N TYR A 171 -3.35 16.56 -13.96
CA TYR A 171 -2.31 15.59 -14.29
C TYR A 171 -1.49 15.18 -13.06
N GLY A 172 -0.86 14.00 -13.11
CA GLY A 172 -0.07 13.50 -12.00
C GLY A 172 0.14 11.98 -11.97
N PRO A 173 0.79 11.47 -10.91
CA PRO A 173 0.89 10.04 -10.60
C PRO A 173 -0.47 9.34 -10.59
N ARG A 174 -0.54 8.07 -11.02
CA ARG A 174 -1.77 7.24 -11.11
C ARG A 174 -2.75 7.64 -12.21
N GLN A 175 -2.39 8.61 -13.07
CA GLN A 175 -3.18 8.93 -14.25
C GLN A 175 -3.09 7.79 -15.27
N GLY A 176 -4.22 7.19 -15.63
CA GLY A 176 -4.29 6.16 -16.67
C GLY A 176 -4.02 6.72 -18.08
N SER A 177 -3.80 5.83 -19.05
CA SER A 177 -3.60 6.16 -20.46
C SER A 177 -4.91 6.14 -21.28
N ALA A 178 -6.04 5.74 -20.69
CA ALA A 178 -7.35 5.72 -21.33
C ALA A 178 -8.10 7.04 -21.16
N GLY A 179 -8.25 7.81 -22.26
CA GLY A 179 -9.10 9.01 -22.37
C GLY A 179 -8.40 10.22 -23.00
N GLU A 180 -9.16 11.10 -23.67
CA GLU A 180 -8.61 12.31 -24.35
C GLU A 180 -7.94 13.33 -23.40
N GLY A 181 -8.21 13.27 -22.09
CA GLY A 181 -7.61 14.16 -21.09
C GLY A 181 -6.16 13.85 -20.70
N GLY A 182 -5.55 12.82 -21.27
CA GLY A 182 -4.26 12.27 -20.84
C GLY A 182 -3.04 12.65 -21.68
N VAL A 183 -2.95 13.84 -22.30
CA VAL A 183 -1.77 14.17 -23.15
C VAL A 183 -0.44 13.97 -22.40
N ILE A 184 -0.41 14.31 -21.10
CA ILE A 184 0.75 14.09 -20.25
C ILE A 184 1.00 12.59 -20.01
N SER A 185 -0.02 11.79 -19.65
CA SER A 185 0.17 10.35 -19.42
C SER A 185 0.56 9.61 -20.70
N ILE A 186 -0.04 9.94 -21.84
CA ILE A 186 0.30 9.40 -23.17
C ILE A 186 1.76 9.74 -23.51
N PHE A 187 2.17 10.99 -23.33
CA PHE A 187 3.55 11.38 -23.62
C PHE A 187 4.54 10.70 -22.67
N MET A 188 4.25 10.62 -21.38
CA MET A 188 5.09 9.91 -20.40
C MET A 188 5.29 8.44 -20.78
N GLU A 189 4.21 7.73 -21.09
CA GLU A 189 4.26 6.31 -21.47
C GLU A 189 5.07 6.11 -22.76
N ARG A 190 4.85 6.95 -23.78
CA ARG A 190 5.57 6.85 -25.06
C ARG A 190 7.05 7.21 -24.90
N THR A 191 7.35 8.25 -24.11
CA THR A 191 8.74 8.63 -23.79
C THR A 191 9.48 7.50 -23.06
N LEU A 192 8.85 6.84 -22.09
CA LEU A 192 9.47 5.72 -21.37
C LEU A 192 9.60 4.45 -22.22
N LYS A 193 8.72 4.27 -23.21
CA LYS A 193 8.81 3.17 -24.20
C LYS A 193 9.70 3.52 -25.40
N GLU A 194 10.39 4.66 -25.39
CA GLU A 194 11.21 5.16 -26.50
C GLU A 194 10.45 5.23 -27.84
N GLN A 195 9.16 5.57 -27.80
CA GLN A 195 8.28 5.69 -28.95
C GLN A 195 8.09 7.17 -29.38
N ASP A 196 7.71 7.36 -30.64
CA ASP A 196 7.44 8.69 -31.20
C ASP A 196 6.25 9.36 -30.51
N LEU A 197 6.36 10.66 -30.25
CA LEU A 197 5.27 11.48 -29.75
C LEU A 197 4.45 12.01 -30.91
N PHE A 198 3.13 11.88 -30.84
CA PHE A 198 2.22 12.43 -31.85
C PHE A 198 1.59 13.71 -31.34
N VAL A 199 1.80 14.81 -32.06
CA VAL A 199 1.17 16.10 -31.80
C VAL A 199 0.16 16.37 -32.91
N TYR A 200 -1.08 16.69 -32.57
CA TYR A 200 -2.08 17.11 -33.56
C TYR A 200 -2.06 18.63 -33.66
N GLY A 201 -1.94 19.17 -34.87
CA GLY A 201 -1.67 20.58 -35.11
C GLY A 201 -0.18 20.94 -34.99
N ASN A 202 0.12 22.19 -34.64
CA ASN A 202 1.49 22.72 -34.53
C ASN A 202 2.09 22.61 -33.11
N GLY A 203 1.32 22.15 -32.12
CA GLY A 203 1.75 22.03 -30.73
C GLY A 203 1.65 23.33 -29.90
N GLU A 204 1.16 24.42 -30.49
CA GLU A 204 0.98 25.72 -29.83
C GLU A 204 -0.37 25.85 -29.12
N GLN A 205 -1.25 24.85 -29.24
CA GLN A 205 -2.47 24.81 -28.44
C GLN A 205 -2.12 24.78 -26.95
N SER A 206 -2.75 25.65 -26.16
CA SER A 206 -2.47 25.84 -24.74
C SER A 206 -3.54 25.22 -23.85
N ARG A 207 -3.12 24.70 -22.70
CA ARG A 207 -3.99 24.19 -21.64
C ARG A 207 -3.49 24.69 -20.28
N ASP A 208 -4.43 24.85 -19.36
CA ASP A 208 -4.16 25.04 -17.94
C ASP A 208 -4.02 23.68 -17.25
N PHE A 209 -2.77 23.32 -16.92
CA PHE A 209 -2.45 22.07 -16.25
C PHE A 209 -2.33 22.26 -14.74
N VAL A 210 -3.16 21.55 -13.97
CA VAL A 210 -3.12 21.58 -12.50
C VAL A 210 -2.67 20.23 -11.96
N TYR A 211 -1.73 20.24 -11.01
CA TYR A 211 -1.20 19.01 -10.43
C TYR A 211 -2.22 18.37 -9.48
N VAL A 212 -2.30 17.03 -9.49
CA VAL A 212 -3.34 16.29 -8.76
C VAL A 212 -3.33 16.50 -7.24
N GLU A 213 -2.16 16.72 -6.63
CA GLU A 213 -2.07 16.97 -5.18
C GLU A 213 -2.62 18.35 -4.81
N ASP A 214 -2.46 19.36 -5.68
CA ASP A 214 -3.09 20.67 -5.52
C ASP A 214 -4.63 20.54 -5.52
N VAL A 215 -5.16 19.72 -6.44
CA VAL A 215 -6.60 19.41 -6.52
C VAL A 215 -7.09 18.68 -5.28
N ALA A 216 -6.34 17.69 -4.80
CA ALA A 216 -6.70 16.94 -3.61
C ALA A 216 -6.72 17.83 -2.36
N ASP A 217 -5.77 18.77 -2.23
CA ASP A 217 -5.73 19.72 -1.13
C ASP A 217 -6.91 20.71 -1.15
N ALA A 218 -7.29 21.23 -2.33
CA ALA A 218 -8.47 22.08 -2.47
C ALA A 218 -9.74 21.36 -2.02
N ILE A 219 -9.97 20.13 -2.50
CA ILE A 219 -11.14 19.31 -2.13
C ILE A 219 -11.16 19.05 -0.63
N TYR A 220 -10.00 18.73 -0.06
CA TYR A 220 -9.84 18.52 1.37
C TYR A 220 -10.24 19.77 2.17
N ARG A 221 -9.62 20.93 1.91
CA ARG A 221 -9.94 22.21 2.60
C ARG A 221 -11.41 22.56 2.47
N ALA A 222 -11.96 22.41 1.27
CA ALA A 222 -13.32 22.78 0.95
C ALA A 222 -14.38 21.92 1.63
N SER A 223 -14.01 20.69 2.02
CA SER A 223 -14.88 19.79 2.77
C SER A 223 -15.17 20.29 4.20
N PHE A 224 -14.34 21.18 4.72
CA PHE A 224 -14.52 21.83 6.04
C PHE A 224 -15.00 23.28 5.95
N SER A 225 -15.04 23.85 4.76
CA SER A 225 -15.45 25.23 4.56
C SER A 225 -16.98 25.37 4.49
N GLN A 226 -17.46 26.59 4.70
CA GLN A 226 -18.88 26.94 4.50
C GLN A 226 -19.19 27.34 3.05
N LEU A 227 -18.20 27.25 2.14
CA LEU A 227 -18.38 27.66 0.74
C LEU A 227 -19.42 26.79 0.03
N SER A 228 -20.21 27.38 -0.85
CA SER A 228 -21.14 26.63 -1.69
C SER A 228 -21.19 27.18 -3.11
N GLY A 229 -21.82 26.44 -4.02
CA GLY A 229 -21.91 26.82 -5.43
C GLY A 229 -20.71 26.33 -6.24
N VAL A 230 -20.29 27.11 -7.23
CA VAL A 230 -19.33 26.68 -8.27
C VAL A 230 -18.04 27.51 -8.21
N TYR A 231 -16.91 26.81 -8.29
CA TYR A 231 -15.56 27.38 -8.31
C TYR A 231 -14.71 26.73 -9.40
N ASN A 232 -13.91 27.54 -10.09
CA ASN A 232 -12.84 27.04 -10.95
C ASN A 232 -11.66 26.58 -10.10
N LEU A 233 -11.11 25.41 -10.43
CA LEU A 233 -9.94 24.86 -9.78
C LEU A 233 -8.85 24.62 -10.83
N SER A 234 -7.90 25.54 -10.86
CA SER A 234 -6.93 25.67 -11.95
C SER A 234 -5.65 26.36 -11.48
N THR A 235 -4.69 26.50 -12.38
CA THR A 235 -3.48 27.31 -12.14
C THR A 235 -3.60 28.75 -12.61
N ASN A 236 -4.53 29.02 -13.54
CA ASN A 236 -4.62 30.27 -14.31
C ASN A 236 -3.33 30.53 -15.10
N THR A 237 -2.82 29.48 -15.76
CA THR A 237 -1.63 29.54 -16.62
C THR A 237 -1.88 28.89 -17.98
N GLU A 238 -1.16 29.35 -18.99
CA GLU A 238 -1.21 28.78 -20.34
C GLU A 238 0.08 28.04 -20.65
N ASN A 239 -0.03 26.73 -20.84
CA ASN A 239 1.10 25.90 -21.22
C ASN A 239 0.79 25.18 -22.53
N THR A 240 1.67 25.37 -23.53
CA THR A 240 1.52 24.73 -24.83
C THR A 240 1.93 23.26 -24.78
N VAL A 241 1.44 22.46 -25.72
CA VAL A 241 1.90 21.07 -25.90
C VAL A 241 3.42 21.03 -26.13
N ASN A 242 3.95 21.99 -26.88
CA ASN A 242 5.39 22.15 -27.11
C ASN A 242 6.17 22.45 -25.82
N SER A 243 5.60 23.23 -24.88
CA SER A 243 6.20 23.45 -23.55
C SER A 243 6.32 22.15 -22.76
N VAL A 244 5.26 21.33 -22.73
CA VAL A 244 5.27 20.00 -22.08
C VAL A 244 6.35 19.10 -22.69
N ILE A 245 6.42 19.02 -24.02
CA ILE A 245 7.45 18.24 -24.73
C ILE A 245 8.86 18.76 -24.40
N GLY A 246 9.04 20.07 -24.32
CA GLY A 246 10.30 20.70 -23.93
C GLY A 246 10.77 20.25 -22.54
N THR A 247 9.84 20.15 -21.58
CA THR A 247 10.14 19.65 -20.23
C THR A 247 10.48 18.16 -20.24
N LEU A 248 9.74 17.33 -21.00
CA LEU A 248 10.03 15.89 -21.14
C LEU A 248 11.41 15.64 -21.77
N LYS A 249 11.78 16.44 -22.78
CA LYS A 249 13.11 16.41 -23.40
C LYS A 249 14.24 16.63 -22.38
N LYS A 250 14.02 17.50 -21.38
CA LYS A 250 15.01 17.75 -20.31
C LYS A 250 15.09 16.60 -19.30
N LEU A 251 13.98 15.91 -19.01
CA LEU A 251 13.90 14.88 -17.97
C LEU A 251 14.48 13.52 -18.38
N HIS A 252 14.24 13.08 -19.63
CA HIS A 252 14.72 11.79 -20.14
C HIS A 252 15.28 11.89 -21.58
N GLY A 253 14.74 12.82 -22.37
CA GLY A 253 14.85 12.79 -23.83
C GLY A 253 13.58 12.23 -24.45
N VAL A 254 13.31 12.59 -25.71
CA VAL A 254 12.19 12.06 -26.50
C VAL A 254 12.74 11.58 -27.84
N ASN A 255 12.12 10.56 -28.45
CA ASN A 255 12.58 10.02 -29.74
C ASN A 255 12.29 11.00 -30.90
N GLU A 256 11.23 10.77 -31.67
CA GLU A 256 10.76 11.71 -32.68
C GLU A 256 9.45 12.37 -32.25
N VAL A 257 9.26 13.64 -32.62
CA VAL A 257 7.98 14.35 -32.45
C VAL A 257 7.36 14.49 -33.83
N VAL A 258 6.26 13.78 -34.07
CA VAL A 258 5.56 13.73 -35.34
C VAL A 258 4.30 14.58 -35.25
N TYR A 259 4.26 15.66 -36.03
CA TYR A 259 3.10 16.53 -36.15
C TYR A 259 2.11 15.97 -37.17
N LYS A 260 0.83 15.90 -36.78
CA LYS A 260 -0.30 15.42 -37.57
C LYS A 260 -1.30 16.55 -37.78
N ASP A 261 -2.24 16.35 -38.71
CA ASP A 261 -3.32 17.31 -38.93
C ASP A 261 -4.08 17.61 -37.64
N ALA A 262 -4.49 18.87 -37.46
CA ALA A 262 -5.27 19.30 -36.31
C ALA A 262 -6.61 18.55 -36.25
N ARG A 263 -7.06 18.22 -35.04
CA ARG A 263 -8.36 17.58 -34.86
C ARG A 263 -9.46 18.64 -34.94
N ILE A 264 -10.52 18.33 -35.68
CA ILE A 264 -11.69 19.20 -35.78
C ILE A 264 -12.37 19.22 -34.41
N GLY A 265 -12.53 20.40 -33.83
CA GLY A 265 -13.19 20.59 -32.53
C GLY A 265 -12.25 20.70 -31.33
N ASP A 266 -10.92 20.61 -31.53
CA ASP A 266 -9.94 20.87 -30.47
C ASP A 266 -9.95 22.36 -30.08
N ILE A 267 -10.03 22.63 -28.77
CA ILE A 267 -9.89 23.98 -28.23
C ILE A 267 -8.46 24.46 -28.44
N GLU A 268 -8.26 25.68 -28.96
CA GLU A 268 -6.92 26.22 -29.20
C GLU A 268 -6.26 26.69 -27.89
N ARG A 269 -6.99 27.47 -27.08
CA ARG A 269 -6.51 28.01 -25.81
C ARG A 269 -7.52 27.77 -24.69
N SER A 270 -7.06 27.40 -23.51
CA SER A 270 -7.94 27.10 -22.35
C SER A 270 -7.27 27.47 -21.03
N THR A 271 -7.83 28.46 -20.36
CA THR A 271 -7.35 29.00 -19.07
C THR A 271 -8.54 29.35 -18.20
N LEU A 272 -8.50 28.99 -16.93
CA LEU A 272 -9.57 29.31 -15.98
C LEU A 272 -9.08 30.31 -14.93
N ASP A 273 -9.88 31.31 -14.62
CA ASP A 273 -9.60 32.23 -13.51
C ASP A 273 -9.87 31.52 -12.18
N ASN A 274 -8.88 31.53 -11.29
CA ASN A 274 -8.92 30.95 -9.94
C ASN A 274 -8.93 32.01 -8.82
N THR A 275 -9.19 33.28 -9.14
CA THR A 275 -9.16 34.38 -8.17
C THR A 275 -10.16 34.17 -7.02
N ARG A 276 -11.37 33.67 -7.31
CA ARG A 276 -12.40 33.43 -6.30
C ARG A 276 -12.02 32.33 -5.31
N ILE A 277 -11.56 31.17 -5.79
CA ILE A 277 -11.19 30.07 -4.90
C ILE A 277 -9.98 30.44 -4.03
N LYS A 278 -9.01 31.19 -4.58
CA LYS A 278 -7.86 31.68 -3.83
C LYS A 278 -8.26 32.53 -2.63
N ARG A 279 -9.16 33.48 -2.86
CA ARG A 279 -9.67 34.37 -1.83
C ARG A 279 -10.56 33.65 -0.81
N ASP A 280 -11.50 32.83 -1.29
CA ASP A 280 -12.58 32.29 -0.46
C ASP A 280 -12.16 31.04 0.34
N LEU A 281 -11.21 30.25 -0.18
CA LEU A 281 -10.75 28.99 0.43
C LEU A 281 -9.36 29.07 1.06
N ASP A 282 -8.64 30.19 0.88
CA ASP A 282 -7.23 30.33 1.23
C ASP A 282 -6.39 29.16 0.66
N TRP A 283 -6.57 28.93 -0.64
CA TRP A 283 -5.91 27.86 -1.38
C TRP A 283 -5.19 28.46 -2.58
N SER A 284 -3.99 27.97 -2.90
CA SER A 284 -3.30 28.33 -4.14
C SER A 284 -2.53 27.11 -4.64
N PRO A 285 -2.41 26.92 -5.96
CA PRO A 285 -1.59 25.84 -6.51
C PRO A 285 -0.13 26.12 -6.15
N ILE A 286 0.55 25.12 -5.58
CA ILE A 286 1.93 25.26 -5.12
C ILE A 286 2.94 24.57 -6.04
N TYR A 287 2.49 23.66 -6.91
CA TYR A 287 3.36 22.93 -7.82
C TYR A 287 3.49 23.66 -9.17
N SER A 288 4.72 23.88 -9.61
CA SER A 288 4.97 24.31 -10.99
C SER A 288 4.73 23.15 -11.97
N LEU A 289 4.49 23.46 -13.25
CA LEU A 289 4.36 22.44 -14.29
C LEU A 289 5.60 21.54 -14.36
N GLU A 290 6.79 22.14 -14.22
CA GLU A 290 8.07 21.42 -14.28
C GLU A 290 8.21 20.44 -13.10
N GLU A 291 7.87 20.88 -11.88
CA GLU A 291 7.92 20.01 -10.69
C GLU A 291 6.91 18.87 -10.79
N GLY A 292 5.66 19.18 -11.15
CA GLY A 292 4.62 18.16 -11.28
C GLY A 292 4.94 17.14 -12.38
N LEU A 293 5.51 17.57 -13.52
CA LEU A 293 5.95 16.66 -14.58
C LEU A 293 7.11 15.77 -14.12
N SER A 294 8.06 16.30 -13.36
CA SER A 294 9.18 15.53 -12.79
C SER A 294 8.69 14.43 -11.82
N ARG A 295 7.75 14.76 -10.93
CA ARG A 295 7.12 13.79 -10.01
C ARG A 295 6.33 12.73 -10.76
N THR A 296 5.54 13.15 -11.74
CA THR A 296 4.77 12.25 -12.61
C THR A 296 5.69 11.28 -13.33
N TYR A 297 6.75 11.79 -13.97
CA TYR A 297 7.76 10.97 -14.65
C TYR A 297 8.41 9.95 -13.70
N THR A 298 8.81 10.38 -12.51
CA THR A 298 9.42 9.50 -11.49
C THR A 298 8.48 8.34 -11.13
N TRP A 299 7.19 8.63 -10.94
CA TRP A 299 6.19 7.61 -10.65
C TRP A 299 6.00 6.63 -11.81
N PHE A 300 5.90 7.11 -13.06
CA PHE A 300 5.80 6.24 -14.23
C PHE A 300 7.04 5.36 -14.39
N LYS A 301 8.25 5.90 -14.18
CA LYS A 301 9.51 5.16 -14.25
C LYS A 301 9.57 4.01 -13.23
N GLN A 302 9.15 4.26 -11.99
CA GLN A 302 9.13 3.24 -10.94
C GLN A 302 8.13 2.12 -11.26
N ASN A 303 6.95 2.44 -11.79
CA ASN A 303 5.94 1.43 -12.12
C ASN A 303 6.25 0.68 -13.42
N HIS A 304 6.92 1.30 -14.40
CA HIS A 304 7.38 0.61 -15.61
C HIS A 304 8.46 -0.45 -15.33
N ALA A 305 9.33 -0.23 -14.33
CA ALA A 305 10.36 -1.20 -13.95
C ALA A 305 9.78 -2.51 -13.36
N ILE A 306 8.59 -2.44 -12.76
CA ILE A 306 7.89 -3.58 -12.14
C ILE A 306 7.23 -4.46 -13.20
N THR A 307 6.73 -3.88 -14.31
CA THR A 307 6.09 -4.64 -15.40
C THR A 307 7.10 -5.50 -16.19
N HIS A 308 8.38 -5.11 -16.25
CA HIS A 308 9.42 -5.91 -16.92
C HIS A 308 9.91 -7.12 -16.13
N THR A 309 9.62 -7.22 -14.82
CA THR A 309 10.06 -8.35 -13.97
C THR A 309 9.02 -9.46 -13.84
N THR A 310 7.78 -9.24 -14.28
CA THR A 310 6.65 -10.21 -14.17
C THR A 310 6.13 -10.73 -15.51
N SER A 311 6.60 -10.22 -16.64
CA SER A 311 6.36 -10.86 -17.94
C SER A 311 7.27 -12.08 -18.08
N THR A 312 6.69 -13.26 -17.88
CA THR A 312 7.19 -14.51 -18.45
C THR A 312 7.58 -14.29 -19.91
N LYS A 313 8.65 -14.96 -20.33
CA LYS A 313 9.15 -15.00 -21.71
C LYS A 313 8.04 -15.39 -22.69
N ASP A 314 7.29 -14.42 -23.18
CA ASP A 314 6.63 -14.55 -24.46
C ASP A 314 7.69 -14.34 -25.53
N THR A 315 8.13 -15.47 -26.07
CA THR A 315 8.83 -15.49 -27.35
C THR A 315 7.89 -14.87 -28.38
N SER A 316 8.06 -13.57 -28.63
CA SER A 316 7.55 -12.89 -29.81
C SER A 316 7.83 -13.80 -31.02
N PRO A 317 6.79 -14.30 -31.73
CA PRO A 317 7.01 -15.15 -32.89
C PRO A 317 7.76 -14.30 -33.93
N SER A 318 8.92 -14.79 -34.35
CA SER A 318 9.79 -14.09 -35.29
C SER A 318 8.97 -13.58 -36.49
N VAL A 319 9.28 -12.38 -36.97
CA VAL A 319 8.66 -11.72 -38.13
C VAL A 319 8.53 -12.67 -39.34
N MET A 320 9.44 -13.65 -39.44
CA MET A 320 9.44 -14.71 -40.45
C MET A 320 8.25 -15.69 -40.32
N LYS A 321 7.80 -16.01 -39.10
CA LYS A 321 6.64 -16.89 -38.84
C LYS A 321 5.31 -16.20 -39.17
N LEU A 322 5.22 -14.89 -38.96
CA LEU A 322 4.08 -14.04 -39.36
C LEU A 322 3.94 -13.93 -40.89
N LEU A 323 5.06 -13.77 -41.60
CA LEU A 323 5.09 -13.75 -43.07
C LEU A 323 4.68 -15.11 -43.68
N VAL A 324 5.18 -16.22 -43.12
CA VAL A 324 4.86 -17.57 -43.61
C VAL A 324 3.37 -17.91 -43.41
N ASN A 325 2.77 -17.52 -42.28
CA ASN A 325 1.36 -17.78 -42.02
C ASN A 325 0.40 -17.00 -42.94
N ASN A 326 0.82 -15.80 -43.40
CA ASN A 326 0.01 -15.02 -44.34
C ASN A 326 0.10 -15.53 -45.79
N ILE A 327 1.23 -16.14 -46.20
CA ILE A 327 1.46 -16.59 -47.58
C ILE A 327 0.95 -18.02 -47.81
N LYS A 328 1.04 -18.89 -46.79
CA LYS A 328 0.64 -20.31 -46.87
C LYS A 328 -0.76 -20.56 -47.49
N PRO A 329 -1.83 -19.83 -47.10
CA PRO A 329 -3.17 -20.03 -47.69
C PRO A 329 -3.23 -19.77 -49.20
N TYR A 330 -2.44 -18.82 -49.71
CA TYR A 330 -2.41 -18.51 -51.14
C TYR A 330 -1.66 -19.56 -51.96
N VAL A 331 -0.61 -20.15 -51.37
CA VAL A 331 0.13 -21.26 -51.99
C VAL A 331 -0.74 -22.51 -52.08
N GLU A 332 -1.42 -22.87 -50.98
CA GLU A 332 -2.33 -24.03 -50.96
C GLU A 332 -3.52 -23.83 -51.92
N ASN A 333 -4.03 -22.60 -52.02
CA ASN A 333 -5.05 -22.24 -53.00
C ASN A 333 -4.56 -22.37 -54.45
N ALA A 334 -3.33 -21.93 -54.74
CA ALA A 334 -2.73 -22.06 -56.07
C ALA A 334 -2.49 -23.54 -56.46
N ILE A 335 -2.09 -24.39 -55.51
CA ILE A 335 -1.93 -25.84 -55.72
C ILE A 335 -3.29 -26.48 -56.03
N ALA A 336 -4.33 -26.17 -55.23
CA ALA A 336 -5.68 -26.67 -55.45
C ALA A 336 -6.26 -26.20 -56.80
N PHE A 337 -5.98 -24.96 -57.20
CA PHE A 337 -6.32 -24.45 -58.52
C PHE A 337 -5.61 -25.23 -59.64
N GLY A 338 -4.30 -25.47 -59.51
CA GLY A 338 -3.53 -26.23 -60.50
C GLY A 338 -4.08 -27.63 -60.73
N LEU A 339 -4.47 -28.33 -59.66
CA LEU A 339 -5.12 -29.64 -59.73
C LEU A 339 -6.50 -29.56 -60.40
N THR A 340 -7.29 -28.54 -60.07
CA THR A 340 -8.62 -28.30 -60.67
C THR A 340 -8.51 -27.98 -62.16
N ALA A 341 -7.54 -27.15 -62.55
CA ALA A 341 -7.26 -26.80 -63.94
C ALA A 341 -6.78 -28.02 -64.74
N TRP A 342 -5.89 -28.84 -64.18
CA TRP A 342 -5.44 -30.07 -64.81
C TRP A 342 -6.59 -31.06 -65.06
N LEU A 343 -7.44 -31.30 -64.05
CA LEU A 343 -8.61 -32.18 -64.18
C LEU A 343 -9.63 -31.65 -65.22
N THR A 344 -9.81 -30.33 -65.28
CA THR A 344 -10.71 -29.69 -66.23
C THR A 344 -10.19 -29.79 -67.67
N LEU A 345 -8.92 -29.46 -67.89
CA LEU A 345 -8.29 -29.44 -69.22
C LEU A 345 -7.99 -30.83 -69.78
N ALA A 346 -7.76 -31.83 -68.92
CA ALA A 346 -7.55 -33.21 -69.34
C ALA A 346 -8.83 -33.91 -69.85
N GLN A 347 -9.94 -33.18 -70.03
CA GLN A 347 -11.27 -33.68 -70.43
C GLN A 347 -11.81 -34.82 -69.54
N LEU A 348 -11.20 -35.05 -68.36
CA LEU A 348 -11.72 -35.93 -67.31
C LEU A 348 -12.95 -35.32 -66.61
N GLY A 349 -13.20 -34.02 -66.82
CA GLY A 349 -14.23 -33.24 -66.12
C GLY A 349 -15.49 -32.90 -66.92
N THR A 350 -15.66 -33.37 -68.15
CA THR A 350 -16.93 -33.17 -68.87
C THR A 350 -17.92 -34.27 -68.47
N SER A 351 -18.67 -33.99 -67.39
CA SER A 351 -19.85 -34.74 -66.92
C SER A 351 -19.61 -35.85 -65.90
N PHE A 352 -19.19 -35.49 -64.68
CA PHE A 352 -19.94 -36.04 -63.54
C PHE A 352 -21.27 -35.29 -63.51
N GLY A 353 -22.35 -35.97 -63.90
CA GLY A 353 -23.67 -35.36 -64.08
C GLY A 353 -24.03 -34.34 -62.99
N PHE A 354 -24.45 -33.16 -63.46
CA PHE A 354 -25.03 -32.03 -62.72
C PHE A 354 -24.12 -31.10 -61.90
N MET A 355 -22.82 -31.36 -61.67
CA MET A 355 -22.00 -30.43 -60.86
C MET A 355 -20.58 -30.19 -61.39
N ASP A 356 -20.24 -28.91 -61.55
CA ASP A 356 -18.93 -28.45 -61.99
C ASP A 356 -17.89 -28.59 -60.86
N ILE A 357 -16.75 -29.23 -61.15
CA ILE A 357 -15.64 -29.43 -60.22
C ILE A 357 -15.09 -28.10 -59.66
N LYS A 358 -15.21 -27.01 -60.42
CA LYS A 358 -14.83 -25.65 -60.01
C LYS A 358 -15.64 -25.19 -58.79
N ILE A 359 -16.90 -25.61 -58.65
CA ILE A 359 -17.74 -25.30 -57.48
C ILE A 359 -17.17 -25.96 -56.22
N PHE A 360 -16.77 -27.23 -56.31
CA PHE A 360 -16.17 -27.94 -55.17
C PHE A 360 -14.88 -27.28 -54.71
N TYR A 361 -14.04 -26.87 -55.64
CA TYR A 361 -12.82 -26.10 -55.34
C TYR A 361 -13.14 -24.80 -54.58
N ILE A 362 -14.08 -23.98 -55.08
CA ILE A 362 -14.50 -22.73 -54.42
C ILE A 362 -15.05 -23.00 -53.00
N MET A 363 -15.86 -24.04 -52.85
CA MET A 363 -16.44 -24.42 -51.55
C MET A 363 -15.38 -24.88 -50.55
N ILE A 364 -14.49 -25.80 -50.94
CA ILE A 364 -13.46 -26.35 -50.06
C ILE A 364 -12.54 -25.23 -49.57
N ILE A 365 -12.05 -24.39 -50.49
CA ILE A 365 -11.18 -23.26 -50.13
C ILE A 365 -11.92 -22.25 -49.26
N GLY A 366 -13.20 -21.98 -49.54
CA GLY A 366 -14.02 -21.09 -48.73
C GLY A 366 -14.28 -21.62 -47.31
N ILE A 367 -14.43 -22.93 -47.16
CA ILE A 367 -14.62 -23.58 -45.85
C ILE A 367 -13.33 -23.56 -45.02
N ILE A 368 -12.19 -23.84 -45.64
CA ILE A 368 -10.92 -23.95 -44.92
C ILE A 368 -10.33 -22.58 -44.59
N TYR A 369 -10.37 -21.63 -45.53
CA TYR A 369 -9.63 -20.36 -45.42
C TYR A 369 -10.53 -19.11 -45.41
N GLY A 370 -11.84 -19.26 -45.50
CA GLY A 370 -12.80 -18.17 -45.38
C GLY A 370 -12.91 -17.26 -46.61
N LYS A 371 -13.50 -16.09 -46.41
CA LYS A 371 -13.96 -15.18 -47.48
C LYS A 371 -12.88 -14.74 -48.46
N ARG A 372 -11.71 -14.31 -47.97
CA ARG A 372 -10.63 -13.79 -48.84
C ARG A 372 -10.18 -14.82 -49.87
N GLN A 373 -10.04 -16.07 -49.47
CA GLN A 373 -9.61 -17.15 -50.36
C GLN A 373 -10.74 -17.70 -51.22
N SER A 374 -11.99 -17.66 -50.75
CA SER A 374 -13.13 -18.05 -51.57
C SER A 374 -13.36 -17.09 -52.75
N ILE A 375 -13.12 -15.79 -52.54
CA ILE A 375 -13.17 -14.77 -53.60
C ILE A 375 -12.06 -15.01 -54.63
N THR A 376 -10.82 -15.27 -54.20
CA THR A 376 -9.72 -15.56 -55.12
C THR A 376 -9.94 -16.86 -55.88
N ALA A 377 -10.45 -17.92 -55.22
CA ALA A 377 -10.82 -19.17 -55.88
C ALA A 377 -11.94 -18.98 -56.92
N SER A 378 -12.92 -18.12 -56.63
CA SER A 378 -13.99 -17.77 -57.58
C SER A 378 -13.44 -17.05 -58.81
N ALA A 379 -12.53 -16.09 -58.61
CA ALA A 379 -11.89 -15.36 -59.71
C ALA A 379 -11.03 -16.30 -60.59
N LEU A 380 -10.23 -17.17 -59.97
CA LEU A 380 -9.42 -18.17 -60.69
C LEU A 380 -10.29 -19.15 -61.49
N SER A 381 -11.43 -19.57 -60.93
CA SER A 381 -12.38 -20.46 -61.60
C SER A 381 -13.04 -19.82 -62.81
N ILE A 382 -13.34 -18.50 -62.73
CA ILE A 382 -13.87 -17.73 -63.87
C ILE A 382 -12.82 -17.62 -64.98
N ILE A 383 -11.55 -17.37 -64.62
CA ILE A 383 -10.44 -17.31 -65.60
C ILE A 383 -10.29 -18.66 -66.30
N LEU A 384 -10.33 -19.76 -65.55
CA LEU A 384 -10.26 -21.12 -66.11
C LEU A 384 -11.45 -21.41 -67.04
N LEU A 385 -12.67 -20.98 -66.68
CA LEU A 385 -13.86 -21.12 -67.52
C LEU A 385 -13.73 -20.37 -68.85
N VAL A 386 -13.20 -19.14 -68.82
CA VAL A 386 -12.94 -18.36 -70.05
C VAL A 386 -11.93 -19.09 -70.93
N TYR A 387 -10.85 -19.58 -70.34
CA TYR A 387 -9.80 -20.31 -71.06
C TYR A 387 -10.32 -21.60 -71.73
N GLU A 388 -11.14 -22.38 -71.01
CA GLU A 388 -11.80 -23.58 -71.52
C GLU A 388 -12.64 -23.28 -72.77
N LYS A 389 -13.48 -22.24 -72.73
CA LYS A 389 -14.34 -21.88 -73.87
C LYS A 389 -13.57 -21.35 -75.07
N LEU A 390 -12.42 -20.71 -74.85
CA LEU A 390 -11.54 -20.27 -75.93
C LEU A 390 -10.87 -21.46 -76.63
N ILE A 391 -10.45 -22.50 -75.89
CA ILE A 391 -9.89 -23.73 -76.46
C ILE A 391 -10.94 -24.50 -77.28
N ASP A 392 -12.19 -24.50 -76.83
CA ASP A 392 -13.32 -25.11 -77.57
C ASP A 392 -13.66 -24.36 -78.88
N GLY A 393 -12.91 -23.30 -79.23
CA GLY A 393 -13.04 -22.55 -80.47
C GLY A 393 -14.07 -21.42 -80.43
N ARG A 394 -14.55 -21.02 -79.24
CA ARG A 394 -15.42 -19.83 -79.11
C ARG A 394 -14.61 -18.55 -79.10
N GLU A 395 -15.12 -17.52 -79.78
CA GLU A 395 -14.54 -16.18 -79.70
C GLU A 395 -14.96 -15.45 -78.42
N LEU A 396 -14.05 -14.63 -77.87
CA LEU A 396 -14.28 -13.87 -76.64
C LEU A 396 -15.54 -12.99 -76.69
N ILE A 397 -15.82 -12.39 -77.85
CA ILE A 397 -16.99 -11.53 -78.06
C ILE A 397 -18.28 -12.36 -78.01
N SER A 398 -18.25 -13.61 -78.47
CA SER A 398 -19.40 -14.52 -78.43
C SER A 398 -19.78 -14.92 -77.00
N LEU A 399 -18.80 -15.04 -76.10
CA LEU A 399 -19.04 -15.33 -74.67
C LEU A 399 -19.86 -14.23 -73.96
N LEU A 400 -19.77 -12.98 -74.44
CA LEU A 400 -20.54 -11.86 -73.90
C LEU A 400 -22.04 -11.93 -74.27
N TYR A 401 -22.44 -12.85 -75.13
CA TYR A 401 -23.84 -13.10 -75.50
C TYR A 401 -24.33 -14.49 -75.04
N ASP A 402 -23.46 -15.30 -74.43
CA ASP A 402 -23.81 -16.64 -73.96
C ASP A 402 -24.41 -16.57 -72.55
N MET A 403 -25.72 -16.83 -72.44
CA MET A 403 -26.44 -16.82 -71.17
C MET A 403 -25.95 -17.91 -70.21
N ASP A 404 -25.51 -19.06 -70.72
CA ASP A 404 -25.01 -20.16 -69.88
C ASP A 404 -23.68 -19.79 -69.23
N PHE A 405 -22.83 -19.04 -69.95
CA PHE A 405 -21.58 -18.51 -69.42
C PHE A 405 -21.83 -17.56 -68.24
N PHE A 406 -22.73 -16.58 -68.39
CA PHE A 406 -23.05 -15.66 -67.30
C PHE A 406 -23.70 -16.35 -66.10
N PHE A 407 -24.55 -17.36 -66.36
CA PHE A 407 -25.16 -18.14 -65.29
C PHE A 407 -24.10 -18.88 -64.45
N GLN A 408 -23.10 -19.49 -65.09
CA GLN A 408 -22.00 -20.16 -64.40
C GLN A 408 -21.11 -19.19 -63.60
N VAL A 409 -20.79 -18.03 -64.19
CA VAL A 409 -20.03 -16.98 -63.49
C VAL A 409 -20.78 -16.46 -62.26
N ALA A 410 -22.08 -16.19 -62.40
CA ALA A 410 -22.93 -15.75 -61.29
C ALA A 410 -23.00 -16.82 -60.19
N MET A 411 -23.09 -18.09 -60.55
CA MET A 411 -23.09 -19.21 -59.62
C MET A 411 -21.78 -19.32 -58.83
N TYR A 412 -20.62 -19.16 -59.47
CA TYR A 412 -19.32 -19.17 -58.78
C TYR A 412 -19.19 -18.02 -57.77
N LEU A 413 -19.55 -16.81 -58.17
CA LEU A 413 -19.53 -15.65 -57.28
C LEU A 413 -20.50 -15.81 -56.11
N PHE A 414 -21.71 -16.32 -56.37
CA PHE A 414 -22.71 -16.54 -55.35
C PHE A 414 -22.25 -17.57 -54.31
N ILE A 415 -21.76 -18.73 -54.77
CA ILE A 415 -21.30 -19.80 -53.87
C ILE A 415 -20.08 -19.33 -53.07
N GLY A 416 -19.11 -18.67 -53.71
CA GLY A 416 -17.94 -18.17 -53.01
C GLY A 416 -18.27 -17.12 -51.95
N LEU A 417 -19.22 -16.22 -52.24
CA LEU A 417 -19.65 -15.20 -51.30
C LEU A 417 -20.42 -15.79 -50.12
N VAL A 418 -21.38 -16.68 -50.39
CA VAL A 418 -22.22 -17.31 -49.36
C VAL A 418 -21.39 -18.19 -48.43
N VAL A 419 -20.56 -19.08 -48.98
CA VAL A 419 -19.71 -19.99 -48.19
C VAL A 419 -18.67 -19.20 -47.41
N GLY A 420 -17.98 -18.27 -48.06
CA GLY A 420 -16.98 -17.42 -47.41
C GLY A 420 -17.55 -16.62 -46.25
N TYR A 421 -18.74 -16.02 -46.42
CA TYR A 421 -19.40 -15.25 -45.38
C TYR A 421 -19.92 -16.13 -44.22
N ALA A 422 -20.53 -17.27 -44.53
CA ALA A 422 -21.07 -18.17 -43.51
C ALA A 422 -19.97 -18.71 -42.58
N ILE A 423 -18.81 -19.06 -43.14
CA ILE A 423 -17.67 -19.57 -42.39
C ILE A 423 -17.03 -18.47 -41.55
N GLU A 424 -16.85 -17.27 -42.12
CA GLU A 424 -16.28 -16.15 -41.39
C GLU A 424 -17.17 -15.71 -40.23
N ARG A 425 -18.50 -15.72 -40.42
CA ARG A 425 -19.46 -15.47 -39.34
C ARG A 425 -19.35 -16.51 -38.22
N LYS A 426 -19.21 -17.79 -38.56
CA LYS A 426 -19.04 -18.87 -37.56
C LYS A 426 -17.73 -18.71 -36.79
N ASN A 427 -16.63 -18.42 -37.47
CA ASN A 427 -15.32 -18.24 -36.82
C ASN A 427 -15.34 -17.06 -35.85
N ARG A 428 -15.94 -15.92 -36.22
CA ARG A 428 -16.09 -14.77 -35.30
C ARG A 428 -16.93 -15.10 -34.06
N LEU A 429 -17.97 -15.92 -34.21
CA LEU A 429 -18.77 -16.37 -33.07
C LEU A 429 -17.95 -17.25 -32.12
N ILE A 430 -17.11 -18.14 -32.67
CA ILE A 430 -16.21 -18.98 -31.87
C ILE A 430 -15.17 -18.12 -31.14
N GLU A 431 -14.50 -17.19 -31.84
CA GLU A 431 -13.53 -16.27 -31.24
C GLU A 431 -14.17 -15.45 -30.11
N SER A 432 -15.39 -14.93 -30.32
CA SER A 432 -16.12 -14.21 -29.29
C SER A 432 -16.47 -15.09 -28.08
N GLN A 433 -16.80 -16.37 -28.29
CA GLN A 433 -17.07 -17.30 -27.19
C GLN A 433 -15.82 -17.67 -26.41
N VAL A 434 -14.68 -17.86 -27.09
CA VAL A 434 -13.40 -18.13 -26.43
C VAL A 434 -12.96 -16.93 -25.58
N SER A 435 -13.01 -15.73 -26.14
CA SER A 435 -12.72 -14.51 -25.37
C SER A 435 -13.67 -14.34 -24.18
N HIS A 436 -14.96 -14.66 -24.33
CA HIS A 436 -15.88 -14.61 -23.20
C HIS A 436 -15.58 -15.65 -22.11
N MET A 437 -15.03 -16.80 -22.48
CA MET A 437 -14.61 -17.84 -21.55
C MET A 437 -13.37 -17.41 -20.77
N GLU A 438 -12.38 -16.81 -21.45
CA GLU A 438 -11.20 -16.21 -20.82
C GLU A 438 -11.59 -15.12 -19.81
N ASP A 439 -12.50 -14.21 -20.18
CA ASP A 439 -13.03 -13.18 -19.27
C ASP A 439 -13.70 -13.76 -18.01
N ILE A 440 -14.37 -14.91 -18.13
CA ILE A 440 -15.04 -15.59 -17.02
C ILE A 440 -14.01 -16.27 -16.11
N GLU A 441 -12.98 -16.88 -16.69
CA GLU A 441 -11.90 -17.53 -15.96
C GLU A 441 -11.10 -16.52 -15.14
N GLU A 442 -10.74 -15.38 -15.74
CA GLU A 442 -10.09 -14.27 -15.04
C GLU A 442 -10.95 -13.73 -13.88
N LYS A 443 -12.26 -13.56 -14.11
CA LYS A 443 -13.21 -13.17 -13.03
C LYS A 443 -13.27 -14.21 -11.91
N TYR A 444 -13.22 -15.50 -12.24
CA TYR A 444 -13.25 -16.56 -11.25
C TYR A 444 -11.99 -16.56 -10.39
N GLU A 445 -10.81 -16.45 -11.01
CA GLU A 445 -9.54 -16.36 -10.29
C GLU A 445 -9.50 -15.15 -9.36
N PHE A 446 -9.97 -14.00 -9.85
CA PHE A 446 -10.12 -12.80 -9.03
C PHE A 446 -11.09 -12.99 -7.86
N LEU A 447 -12.26 -13.61 -8.08
CA LEU A 447 -13.21 -13.84 -7.00
C LEU A 447 -12.63 -14.75 -5.91
N ASN A 448 -11.86 -15.76 -6.33
CA ASN A 448 -11.22 -16.71 -5.43
C ASN A 448 -10.10 -16.07 -4.61
N SER A 449 -9.33 -15.14 -5.19
CA SER A 449 -8.30 -14.38 -4.46
C SER A 449 -8.93 -13.46 -3.41
N VAL A 450 -9.98 -12.71 -3.78
CA VAL A 450 -10.73 -11.85 -2.85
C VAL A 450 -11.35 -12.67 -1.71
N TYR A 451 -11.93 -13.83 -2.01
CA TYR A 451 -12.48 -14.72 -0.97
C TYR A 451 -11.41 -15.15 0.04
N THR A 452 -10.22 -15.49 -0.45
CA THR A 452 -9.10 -15.93 0.39
C THR A 452 -8.61 -14.79 1.29
N GLU A 453 -8.43 -13.59 0.73
CA GLU A 453 -8.01 -12.40 1.48
C GLU A 453 -9.03 -11.98 2.55
N VAL A 454 -10.33 -12.00 2.21
CA VAL A 454 -11.41 -11.72 3.17
C VAL A 454 -11.41 -12.73 4.32
N ARG A 455 -11.12 -14.00 4.04
CA ARG A 455 -11.03 -15.04 5.07
C ARG A 455 -9.89 -14.75 6.04
N GLU A 456 -8.71 -14.40 5.54
CA GLU A 456 -7.54 -14.04 6.36
C GLU A 456 -7.81 -12.83 7.26
N VAL A 457 -8.40 -11.76 6.71
CA VAL A 457 -8.77 -10.56 7.48
C VAL A 457 -9.79 -10.90 8.56
N LYS A 458 -10.75 -11.79 8.29
CA LYS A 458 -11.75 -12.22 9.27
C LYS A 458 -11.10 -12.98 10.43
N GLU A 459 -10.16 -13.89 10.14
CA GLU A 459 -9.40 -14.62 11.15
C GLU A 459 -8.58 -13.65 12.03
N GLU A 460 -7.96 -12.65 11.42
CA GLU A 460 -7.21 -11.62 12.15
C GLU A 460 -8.12 -10.75 13.05
N LEU A 461 -9.28 -10.32 12.54
CA LEU A 461 -10.25 -9.54 13.31
C LEU A 461 -10.79 -10.31 14.51
N GLN A 462 -11.06 -11.61 14.33
CA GLN A 462 -11.48 -12.48 15.42
C GLN A 462 -10.42 -12.55 16.51
N GLN A 463 -9.15 -12.64 16.12
CA GLN A 463 -8.02 -12.63 17.06
C GLN A 463 -7.89 -11.27 17.77
N ARG A 464 -8.10 -10.15 17.07
CA ARG A 464 -8.08 -8.81 17.70
C ARG A 464 -9.22 -8.59 18.68
N ILE A 465 -10.45 -9.05 18.38
CA ILE A 465 -11.59 -8.96 19.29
C ILE A 465 -11.30 -9.70 20.60
N GLN A 466 -10.81 -10.95 20.50
CA GLN A 466 -10.39 -11.74 21.66
C GLN A 466 -9.31 -11.05 22.51
N ASN A 467 -8.39 -10.30 21.88
CA ASN A 467 -7.36 -9.57 22.62
C ASN A 467 -7.84 -8.22 23.18
N SER A 468 -8.88 -7.60 22.61
CA SER A 468 -9.31 -6.23 22.95
C SER A 468 -10.17 -6.14 24.21
N GLU A 469 -10.96 -7.18 24.51
CA GLU A 469 -11.87 -7.20 25.67
C GLU A 469 -11.14 -7.14 27.02
N ASP A 470 -9.82 -7.39 27.07
CA ASP A 470 -9.04 -7.49 28.31
C ASP A 470 -7.94 -6.40 28.45
N SER A 471 -7.85 -5.46 27.50
CA SER A 471 -6.72 -4.53 27.38
C SER A 471 -6.52 -3.62 28.60
N PHE A 472 -7.61 -3.10 29.18
CA PHE A 472 -7.54 -2.19 30.32
C PHE A 472 -7.21 -2.90 31.63
N GLY A 473 -7.80 -4.07 31.87
CA GLY A 473 -7.48 -4.90 33.04
C GLY A 473 -6.01 -5.34 33.02
N LYS A 474 -5.53 -5.75 31.84
CA LYS A 474 -4.16 -6.16 31.62
C LYS A 474 -3.15 -5.02 31.77
N ILE A 475 -3.42 -3.83 31.24
CA ILE A 475 -2.52 -2.68 31.44
C ILE A 475 -2.50 -2.27 32.92
N TYR A 476 -3.66 -2.23 33.58
CA TYR A 476 -3.73 -1.88 35.00
C TYR A 476 -2.96 -2.88 35.88
N SER A 477 -3.15 -4.20 35.66
CA SER A 477 -2.41 -5.22 36.42
C SER A 477 -0.90 -5.09 36.20
N ILE A 478 -0.47 -4.87 34.96
CA ILE A 478 0.95 -4.70 34.60
C ILE A 478 1.55 -3.45 35.27
N THR A 479 0.86 -2.31 35.24
CA THR A 479 1.36 -1.09 35.90
C THR A 479 1.37 -1.19 37.42
N LYS A 480 0.42 -1.95 37.99
CA LYS A 480 0.32 -2.18 39.44
C LYS A 480 1.47 -3.02 39.97
N GLU A 481 2.00 -3.96 39.18
CA GLU A 481 3.19 -4.74 39.55
C GLU A 481 4.45 -3.87 39.71
N LEU A 482 4.48 -2.67 39.12
CA LEU A 482 5.55 -1.68 39.25
C LEU A 482 5.28 -0.61 40.32
N ASP A 483 4.19 -0.73 41.09
CA ASP A 483 3.80 0.20 42.16
C ASP A 483 4.36 -0.23 43.52
N SER A 484 5.69 -0.38 43.60
CA SER A 484 6.41 -0.62 44.84
C SER A 484 7.44 0.48 45.07
N LEU A 485 7.80 0.71 46.34
CA LEU A 485 8.89 1.62 46.74
C LEU A 485 10.19 0.86 47.06
N VAL A 486 10.19 -0.47 46.88
CA VAL A 486 11.32 -1.35 47.12
C VAL A 486 11.99 -1.70 45.78
N PRO A 487 13.21 -1.24 45.50
CA PRO A 487 13.86 -1.46 44.20
C PRO A 487 14.02 -2.92 43.83
N GLU A 488 14.31 -3.80 44.80
CA GLU A 488 14.48 -5.23 44.54
C GLU A 488 13.20 -5.88 44.01
N GLU A 489 12.05 -5.44 44.53
CA GLU A 489 10.74 -5.87 44.04
C GLU A 489 10.46 -5.31 42.64
N ILE A 490 10.78 -4.04 42.38
CA ILE A 490 10.60 -3.45 41.04
C ILE A 490 11.48 -4.15 40.01
N VAL A 491 12.74 -4.45 40.32
CA VAL A 491 13.66 -5.14 39.40
C VAL A 491 13.12 -6.53 39.03
N THR A 492 12.56 -7.26 40.00
CA THR A 492 11.97 -8.58 39.74
C THR A 492 10.64 -8.49 39.00
N SER A 493 9.75 -7.57 39.40
CA SER A 493 8.49 -7.28 38.69
C SER A 493 8.71 -6.80 37.26
N THR A 494 9.80 -6.08 37.00
CA THR A 494 10.17 -5.58 35.66
C THR A 494 10.31 -6.72 34.67
N VAL A 495 10.92 -7.84 35.05
CA VAL A 495 11.05 -9.02 34.18
C VAL A 495 9.66 -9.48 33.73
N SER A 496 8.75 -9.70 34.68
CA SER A 496 7.38 -10.17 34.40
C SER A 496 6.56 -9.19 33.55
N VAL A 497 6.75 -7.88 33.76
CA VAL A 497 6.11 -6.83 32.96
C VAL A 497 6.62 -6.84 31.51
N VAL A 498 7.93 -6.89 31.33
CA VAL A 498 8.55 -6.94 29.99
C VAL A 498 8.15 -8.22 29.27
N GLU A 499 8.17 -9.38 29.93
CA GLU A 499 7.70 -10.65 29.39
C GLU A 499 6.23 -10.56 28.92
N SER A 500 5.37 -9.98 29.76
CA SER A 500 3.93 -9.87 29.49
C SER A 500 3.60 -8.91 28.34
N ILE A 501 4.28 -7.76 28.26
CA ILE A 501 4.07 -6.77 27.19
C ILE A 501 4.69 -7.24 25.88
N MET A 502 5.95 -7.67 25.91
CA MET A 502 6.70 -8.06 24.71
C MET A 502 6.35 -9.47 24.22
N ARG A 503 5.65 -10.25 25.06
CA ARG A 503 5.31 -11.66 24.81
C ARG A 503 6.56 -12.46 24.46
N THR A 504 7.53 -12.40 25.37
CA THR A 504 8.81 -13.12 25.32
C THR A 504 9.04 -13.77 26.69
N ASN A 505 9.86 -14.81 26.72
CA ASN A 505 10.27 -15.52 27.94
C ASN A 505 11.77 -15.37 28.20
N ASP A 506 12.39 -14.38 27.55
CA ASP A 506 13.84 -14.24 27.46
C ASP A 506 14.23 -12.78 27.71
N VAL A 507 14.17 -12.40 28.99
CA VAL A 507 14.46 -11.05 29.47
C VAL A 507 15.53 -11.15 30.55
N SER A 508 16.53 -10.28 30.45
CA SER A 508 17.60 -10.14 31.44
C SER A 508 17.78 -8.69 31.85
N ILE A 509 18.04 -8.45 33.13
CA ILE A 509 18.30 -7.11 33.69
C ILE A 509 19.68 -7.12 34.34
N TYR A 510 20.51 -6.17 33.92
CA TYR A 510 21.86 -6.00 34.42
C TYR A 510 22.01 -4.67 35.14
N SER A 511 22.56 -4.65 36.35
CA SER A 511 22.94 -3.42 37.07
C SER A 511 24.33 -2.98 36.65
N VAL A 512 24.53 -1.67 36.58
CA VAL A 512 25.84 -1.05 36.34
C VAL A 512 26.57 -0.87 37.68
N ASN A 513 27.87 -1.18 37.72
CA ASN A 513 28.72 -0.92 38.90
C ASN A 513 29.15 0.58 38.96
N LYS A 514 29.50 1.11 40.14
CA LYS A 514 30.00 2.50 40.34
C LYS A 514 31.00 3.03 39.30
N ASP A 515 31.96 2.20 38.89
CA ASP A 515 33.01 2.61 37.94
C ASP A 515 32.58 2.47 36.46
N GLY A 516 31.33 2.04 36.20
CA GLY A 516 30.79 1.83 34.85
C GLY A 516 31.42 0.69 34.06
N SER A 517 32.39 -0.03 34.62
CA SER A 517 33.23 -1.00 33.89
C SER A 517 32.60 -2.39 33.72
N TYR A 518 31.63 -2.74 34.55
CA TYR A 518 30.97 -4.05 34.54
C TYR A 518 29.46 -3.92 34.72
N LEU A 519 28.74 -4.77 33.99
CA LEU A 519 27.34 -5.08 34.16
C LEU A 519 27.19 -6.39 34.94
N ARG A 520 26.22 -6.45 35.85
CA ARG A 520 25.95 -7.64 36.65
C ARG A 520 24.49 -8.02 36.59
N LEU A 521 24.21 -9.29 36.35
CA LEU A 521 22.85 -9.78 36.28
C LEU A 521 22.17 -9.64 37.65
N VAL A 522 21.03 -8.96 37.67
CA VAL A 522 20.22 -8.75 38.88
C VAL A 522 18.89 -9.50 38.84
N ALA A 523 18.30 -9.69 37.65
CA ALA A 523 17.10 -10.49 37.45
C ALA A 523 17.04 -11.04 36.02
N HIS A 524 16.38 -12.19 35.85
CA HIS A 524 16.17 -12.82 34.54
C HIS A 524 14.92 -13.69 34.52
N SER A 525 14.49 -14.09 33.32
CA SER A 525 13.39 -15.04 33.07
C SER A 525 13.72 -16.47 33.54
N LEU A 526 12.70 -17.18 34.04
CA LEU A 526 12.82 -18.53 34.64
C LEU A 526 13.27 -19.63 33.66
N GLY A 527 13.04 -19.48 32.36
CA GLY A 527 13.34 -20.49 31.34
C GLY A 527 14.77 -20.45 30.80
N HIS A 528 15.62 -19.56 31.31
CA HIS A 528 16.93 -19.31 30.74
C HIS A 528 18.05 -20.01 31.51
N GLU A 529 18.66 -21.04 30.92
CA GLU A 529 19.95 -21.58 31.38
C GLU A 529 21.07 -20.65 30.89
N MET A 530 21.58 -19.80 31.77
CA MET A 530 22.73 -18.92 31.48
C MET A 530 23.90 -19.33 32.38
N GLU A 531 24.66 -20.35 31.97
CA GLU A 531 25.89 -20.73 32.68
C GLU A 531 27.02 -19.70 32.53
N ASN A 532 26.96 -18.78 31.54
CA ASN A 532 28.14 -17.98 31.15
C ASN A 532 28.04 -16.43 31.20
N HIS A 533 26.94 -15.79 31.63
CA HIS A 533 26.80 -14.32 31.53
C HIS A 533 26.34 -13.60 32.80
N LYS A 534 26.71 -14.09 33.99
CA LYS A 534 26.35 -13.41 35.27
C LYS A 534 27.02 -12.04 35.43
N SER A 535 28.16 -11.82 34.79
CA SER A 535 28.89 -10.55 34.80
C SER A 535 29.45 -10.29 33.41
N ILE A 536 29.18 -9.11 32.85
CA ILE A 536 29.61 -8.69 31.51
C ILE A 536 30.52 -7.49 31.67
N LYS A 537 31.68 -7.50 31.02
CA LYS A 537 32.57 -6.34 30.99
C LYS A 537 32.14 -5.41 29.85
N VAL A 538 32.02 -4.11 30.15
CA VAL A 538 31.46 -3.12 29.20
C VAL A 538 32.36 -2.95 27.97
N ASP A 539 33.68 -2.98 28.16
CA ASP A 539 34.66 -2.84 27.07
C ASP A 539 34.63 -3.98 26.04
N ASP A 540 34.06 -5.14 26.39
CA ASP A 540 34.08 -6.32 25.53
C ASP A 540 32.98 -6.25 24.44
N TYR A 541 32.02 -5.33 24.56
CA TYR A 541 30.86 -5.22 23.67
C TYR A 541 30.53 -3.77 23.27
N ASP A 542 30.72 -3.45 21.98
CA ASP A 542 30.51 -2.09 21.44
C ASP A 542 29.08 -1.55 21.63
N TYR A 543 28.06 -2.42 21.56
CA TYR A 543 26.67 -2.00 21.71
C TYR A 543 26.38 -1.43 23.10
N ILE A 544 27.06 -1.94 24.13
CA ILE A 544 26.91 -1.49 25.51
C ILE A 544 27.50 -0.08 25.62
N ASN A 545 28.70 0.14 25.05
CA ASN A 545 29.31 1.46 24.98
C ASN A 545 28.42 2.48 24.27
N GLN A 546 27.77 2.10 23.17
CA GLN A 546 26.80 2.96 22.48
C GLN A 546 25.58 3.29 23.34
N ILE A 547 25.06 2.33 24.10
CA ILE A 547 23.95 2.57 25.04
C ILE A 547 24.34 3.60 26.10
N PHE A 548 25.56 3.52 26.66
CA PHE A 548 26.07 4.49 27.63
C PHE A 548 26.29 5.88 27.02
N LEU A 549 26.78 5.96 25.78
CA LEU A 549 27.07 7.24 25.10
C LEU A 549 25.80 7.95 24.59
N ASP A 550 24.91 7.21 23.95
CA ASP A 550 23.75 7.78 23.25
C ASP A 550 22.49 7.82 24.10
N GLY A 551 22.41 7.03 25.17
CA GLY A 551 21.20 6.88 25.99
C GLY A 551 20.01 6.31 25.21
N LYS A 552 20.27 5.59 24.12
CA LYS A 552 19.24 5.08 23.19
C LYS A 552 19.16 3.57 23.25
N ILE A 553 18.00 3.05 22.85
CA ILE A 553 17.80 1.61 22.66
C ILE A 553 18.74 1.13 21.55
N HIS A 554 19.36 -0.02 21.77
CA HIS A 554 20.09 -0.76 20.75
C HIS A 554 19.22 -1.88 20.17
N ILE A 555 19.38 -2.12 18.88
CA ILE A 555 18.69 -3.17 18.15
C ILE A 555 19.73 -3.91 17.32
N ASN A 556 19.86 -5.21 17.57
CA ASN A 556 20.77 -6.08 16.84
C ASN A 556 20.18 -6.42 15.46
N LYS A 557 20.26 -5.47 14.53
CA LYS A 557 19.78 -5.63 13.14
C LYS A 557 20.61 -6.61 12.33
N ASP A 558 21.88 -6.77 12.70
CA ASP A 558 22.83 -7.64 12.03
C ASP A 558 22.84 -9.07 12.60
N LEU A 559 22.01 -9.34 13.62
CA LEU A 559 21.85 -10.63 14.29
C LEU A 559 23.19 -11.24 14.75
N VAL A 560 24.06 -10.40 15.32
CA VAL A 560 25.35 -10.81 15.86
C VAL A 560 25.13 -11.78 17.02
N GLU A 561 25.77 -12.94 16.97
CA GLU A 561 25.69 -13.98 18.00
C GLU A 561 26.27 -13.49 19.33
N GLY A 562 25.59 -13.78 20.45
CA GLY A 562 25.98 -13.31 21.79
C GLY A 562 25.59 -11.86 22.11
N VAL A 563 24.90 -11.16 21.18
CA VAL A 563 24.35 -9.82 21.41
C VAL A 563 22.81 -9.89 21.49
N PRO A 564 22.18 -9.33 22.53
CA PRO A 564 20.73 -9.34 22.65
C PRO A 564 20.04 -8.67 21.46
N LEU A 565 18.88 -9.19 21.07
CA LEU A 565 18.10 -8.65 19.96
C LEU A 565 17.70 -7.18 20.20
N MET A 566 17.32 -6.87 21.44
CA MET A 566 17.04 -5.51 21.87
C MET A 566 17.65 -5.27 23.26
N SER A 567 18.25 -4.10 23.44
CA SER A 567 18.75 -3.68 24.76
C SER A 567 18.50 -2.20 24.98
N ALA A 568 18.19 -1.82 26.21
CA ALA A 568 17.86 -0.44 26.54
C ALA A 568 18.35 -0.05 27.94
N PRO A 569 18.81 1.20 28.11
CA PRO A 569 19.24 1.69 29.41
C PRO A 569 18.05 2.04 30.30
N ILE A 570 18.23 1.79 31.59
CA ILE A 570 17.41 2.35 32.67
C ILE A 570 18.20 3.52 33.26
N HIS A 571 17.56 4.69 33.30
CA HIS A 571 18.17 5.91 33.82
C HIS A 571 17.63 6.27 35.21
N ASN A 572 18.53 6.77 36.07
CA ASN A 572 18.19 7.47 37.31
C ASN A 572 19.01 8.77 37.38
N ASN A 573 18.35 9.93 37.56
CA ASN A 573 19.01 11.25 37.60
C ASN A 573 19.98 11.55 36.44
N GLY A 574 19.76 10.96 35.26
CA GLY A 574 20.60 11.14 34.07
C GLY A 574 21.75 10.14 33.93
N GLU A 575 21.97 9.26 34.91
CA GLU A 575 22.97 8.19 34.86
C GLU A 575 22.29 6.84 34.54
N THR A 576 22.96 6.00 33.74
CA THR A 576 22.50 4.64 33.45
C THR A 576 22.81 3.74 34.64
N VAL A 577 21.77 3.30 35.34
CA VAL A 577 21.90 2.44 36.55
C VAL A 577 21.70 0.96 36.23
N ALA A 578 20.97 0.64 35.16
CA ALA A 578 20.75 -0.72 34.71
C ALA A 578 20.52 -0.79 33.20
N ILE A 579 20.57 -2.00 32.63
CA ILE A 579 20.26 -2.30 31.23
C ILE A 579 19.30 -3.47 31.20
N ILE A 580 18.21 -3.33 30.44
CA ILE A 580 17.30 -4.42 30.10
C ILE A 580 17.71 -4.98 28.74
N ALA A 581 17.80 -6.30 28.64
CA ALA A 581 18.11 -7.04 27.42
C ALA A 581 16.99 -8.04 27.13
N ILE A 582 16.68 -8.22 25.84
CA ILE A 582 15.78 -9.25 25.33
C ILE A 582 16.54 -10.03 24.24
N ASP A 583 16.74 -11.32 24.48
CA ASP A 583 17.49 -12.20 23.57
C ASP A 583 16.57 -12.99 22.62
N GLY A 584 15.33 -13.30 23.05
CA GLY A 584 14.39 -14.13 22.29
C GLY A 584 13.15 -13.38 21.80
N ILE A 585 13.08 -13.06 20.50
CA ILE A 585 11.86 -12.52 19.86
C ILE A 585 11.71 -13.10 18.45
N GLN A 586 10.48 -13.46 18.05
CA GLN A 586 10.18 -13.91 16.69
C GLN A 586 10.47 -12.80 15.65
N PHE A 587 10.96 -13.17 14.46
CA PHE A 587 11.38 -12.24 13.40
C PHE A 587 10.26 -11.31 12.94
N GLU A 588 9.00 -11.76 12.97
CA GLU A 588 7.81 -10.98 12.61
C GLU A 588 7.62 -9.77 13.54
N LYS A 589 8.24 -9.80 14.73
CA LYS A 589 8.22 -8.72 15.71
C LYS A 589 9.39 -7.73 15.54
N PHE A 590 10.22 -7.84 14.51
CA PHE A 590 11.28 -6.86 14.16
C PHE A 590 10.74 -5.61 13.45
N SER A 591 9.61 -5.07 13.91
CA SER A 591 8.96 -3.89 13.33
C SER A 591 9.13 -2.66 14.20
N LEU A 592 8.99 -1.47 13.59
CA LEU A 592 9.03 -0.19 14.31
C LEU A 592 8.00 -0.11 15.46
N TYR A 593 6.88 -0.83 15.32
CA TYR A 593 5.87 -0.93 16.37
C TYR A 593 6.43 -1.59 17.65
N TYR A 594 7.08 -2.75 17.54
CA TYR A 594 7.64 -3.45 18.70
C TYR A 594 8.83 -2.73 19.31
N GLN A 595 9.61 -2.02 18.48
CA GLN A 595 10.69 -1.14 18.98
C GLN A 595 10.14 0.00 19.84
N ASN A 596 9.07 0.65 19.38
CA ASN A 596 8.39 1.69 20.15
C ASN A 596 7.73 1.12 21.41
N LEU A 597 7.14 -0.07 21.33
CA LEU A 597 6.54 -0.76 22.48
C LEU A 597 7.59 -1.09 23.55
N PHE A 598 8.76 -1.60 23.14
CA PHE A 598 9.87 -1.86 24.04
C PHE A 598 10.36 -0.57 24.71
N LYS A 599 10.55 0.50 23.93
CA LYS A 599 10.94 1.81 24.45
C LYS A 599 9.96 2.32 25.52
N ILE A 600 8.65 2.31 25.25
CA ILE A 600 7.62 2.75 26.20
C ILE A 600 7.66 1.90 27.48
N THR A 601 7.90 0.60 27.34
CA THR A 601 8.01 -0.33 28.48
C THR A 601 9.21 0.03 29.37
N VAL A 602 10.36 0.28 28.76
CA VAL A 602 11.59 0.68 29.47
C VAL A 602 11.42 2.04 30.15
N ASP A 603 10.74 2.99 29.51
CA ASP A 603 10.45 4.31 30.09
C ASP A 603 9.56 4.20 31.35
N LEU A 604 8.54 3.33 31.31
CA LEU A 604 7.68 3.05 32.48
C LEU A 604 8.48 2.45 33.63
N VAL A 605 9.32 1.47 33.34
CA VAL A 605 10.19 0.81 34.32
C VAL A 605 11.20 1.80 34.92
N SER A 606 11.85 2.61 34.07
CA SER A 606 12.80 3.62 34.52
C SER A 606 12.15 4.63 35.45
N SER A 607 10.92 5.05 35.14
CA SER A 607 10.15 5.92 36.03
C SER A 607 9.84 5.27 37.38
N ALA A 608 9.49 3.97 37.40
CA ALA A 608 9.24 3.25 38.65
C ALA A 608 10.51 3.09 39.51
N LEU A 609 11.62 2.69 38.90
CA LEU A 609 12.91 2.55 39.59
C LEU A 609 13.43 3.87 40.12
N SER A 610 13.34 4.96 39.33
CA SER A 610 13.76 6.28 39.79
C SER A 610 12.96 6.74 41.01
N ARG A 611 11.63 6.52 41.04
CA ARG A 611 10.81 6.82 42.24
C ARG A 611 11.26 6.02 43.47
N ALA A 612 11.58 4.75 43.30
CA ALA A 612 12.03 3.91 44.42
C ALA A 612 13.42 4.32 44.92
N PHE A 613 14.36 4.64 44.04
CA PHE A 613 15.67 5.16 44.45
C PHE A 613 15.56 6.49 45.19
N SER A 614 14.75 7.44 44.69
CA SER A 614 14.50 8.69 45.40
C SER A 614 13.87 8.47 46.78
N TYR A 615 13.02 7.45 46.94
CA TYR A 615 12.46 7.08 48.25
C TYR A 615 13.54 6.52 49.19
N ILE A 616 14.47 5.71 48.70
CA ILE A 616 15.60 5.22 49.49
C ILE A 616 16.47 6.37 49.97
N GLU A 617 16.86 7.28 49.07
CA GLU A 617 17.68 8.45 49.41
C GLU A 617 16.99 9.32 50.47
N ALA A 618 15.67 9.53 50.34
CA ALA A 618 14.89 10.30 51.32
C ALA A 618 14.74 9.61 52.70
N THR A 619 14.90 8.28 52.75
CA THR A 619 14.73 7.47 53.98
C THR A 619 16.05 6.93 54.54
N GLU A 620 17.20 7.29 53.96
CA GLU A 620 18.51 6.77 54.34
C GLU A 620 18.80 6.94 55.85
N GLY A 621 18.52 8.12 56.40
CA GLY A 621 18.69 8.41 57.83
C GLY A 621 17.79 7.61 58.77
N GLN A 622 16.78 6.90 58.26
CA GLN A 622 15.89 6.02 59.01
C GLN A 622 16.20 4.54 58.82
N ARG A 623 16.95 4.16 57.77
CA ARG A 623 17.25 2.76 57.42
C ARG A 623 18.60 2.28 57.94
N TYR A 624 19.57 3.19 58.04
CA TYR A 624 20.92 2.87 58.46
C TYR A 624 21.17 3.32 59.91
N ILE A 625 22.05 2.60 60.61
CA ILE A 625 22.54 3.02 61.92
C ILE A 625 23.43 4.25 61.70
N GLU A 626 23.19 5.31 62.50
CA GLU A 626 23.83 6.62 62.34
C GLU A 626 25.37 6.52 62.20
N GLY A 627 25.90 7.10 61.12
CA GLY A 627 27.33 7.09 60.81
C GLY A 627 27.88 5.77 60.25
N THR A 628 27.02 4.84 59.84
CA THR A 628 27.40 3.55 59.25
C THR A 628 26.55 3.20 58.03
N SER A 629 27.04 2.30 57.20
CA SER A 629 26.32 1.65 56.09
C SER A 629 25.54 0.39 56.53
N ILE A 630 25.40 0.16 57.83
CA ILE A 630 24.77 -1.03 58.40
C ILE A 630 23.28 -0.77 58.55
N LEU A 631 22.46 -1.61 57.95
CA LEU A 631 21.01 -1.56 58.05
C LEU A 631 20.57 -1.85 59.49
N ASN A 632 19.61 -1.07 59.98
CA ASN A 632 18.94 -1.39 61.23
C ASN A 632 18.13 -2.69 61.11
N LYS A 633 17.66 -3.21 62.25
CA LYS A 633 16.97 -4.50 62.32
C LYS A 633 15.77 -4.56 61.37
N ASP A 634 14.90 -3.56 61.41
CA ASP A 634 13.65 -3.56 60.64
C ASP A 634 13.93 -3.49 59.13
N ALA A 635 14.89 -2.66 58.70
CA ALA A 635 15.26 -2.53 57.30
C ALA A 635 15.98 -3.79 56.76
N PHE A 636 16.80 -4.44 57.59
CA PHE A 636 17.51 -5.66 57.22
C PHE A 636 16.58 -6.86 57.08
N GLU A 637 15.61 -7.02 58.00
CA GLU A 637 14.60 -8.10 57.92
C GLU A 637 13.77 -8.02 56.63
N VAL A 638 13.36 -6.81 56.22
CA VAL A 638 12.63 -6.60 54.95
C VAL A 638 13.46 -7.05 53.74
N ILE A 639 14.76 -6.71 53.70
CA ILE A 639 15.64 -7.11 52.61
C ILE A 639 15.81 -8.64 52.58
N LEU A 640 16.00 -9.26 53.73
CA LEU A 640 16.17 -10.71 53.82
C LEU A 640 14.91 -11.47 53.37
N GLU A 641 13.72 -11.05 53.80
CA GLU A 641 12.45 -11.65 53.35
C GLU A 641 12.25 -11.50 51.84
N ASN A 642 12.59 -10.35 51.27
CA ASN A 642 12.52 -10.14 49.82
C ASN A 642 13.48 -11.06 49.05
N LYS A 643 14.67 -11.35 49.59
CA LYS A 643 15.61 -12.30 48.97
C LYS A 643 15.10 -13.74 49.02
N LYS A 644 14.44 -14.14 50.11
CA LYS A 644 13.74 -15.44 50.20
C LYS A 644 12.64 -15.56 49.17
N LEU A 645 11.81 -14.52 49.03
CA LEU A 645 10.74 -14.47 48.02
C LEU A 645 11.29 -14.53 46.59
N ALA A 646 12.35 -13.77 46.30
CA ALA A 646 13.01 -13.78 45.00
C ALA A 646 13.59 -15.17 44.66
N LYS A 647 14.17 -15.88 45.63
CA LYS A 647 14.62 -17.26 45.46
C LYS A 647 13.46 -18.19 45.14
N ALA A 648 12.37 -18.12 45.91
CA ALA A 648 11.21 -19.01 45.73
C ALA A 648 10.50 -18.80 44.39
N LYS A 649 10.37 -17.54 43.94
CA LYS A 649 9.60 -17.18 42.75
C LYS A 649 10.42 -17.17 41.46
N HIS A 650 11.69 -16.79 41.53
CA HIS A 650 12.54 -16.52 40.37
C HIS A 650 13.84 -17.33 40.35
N ASN A 651 14.02 -18.26 41.30
CA ASN A 651 15.25 -19.07 41.45
C ASN A 651 16.54 -18.23 41.60
N ILE A 652 16.41 -17.03 42.16
CA ILE A 652 17.54 -16.11 42.39
C ILE A 652 18.23 -16.49 43.71
N ASN A 653 19.46 -16.97 43.64
CA ASN A 653 20.20 -17.42 44.81
C ASN A 653 20.65 -16.27 45.73
N TYR A 654 20.68 -16.51 47.03
CA TYR A 654 21.34 -15.65 48.02
C TYR A 654 22.03 -16.53 49.07
N LEU A 655 23.06 -15.99 49.73
CA LEU A 655 23.74 -16.64 50.84
C LEU A 655 23.76 -15.71 52.06
N LEU A 656 23.36 -16.24 53.22
CA LEU A 656 23.40 -15.52 54.50
C LEU A 656 24.65 -15.93 55.29
N VAL A 657 25.45 -14.93 55.67
CA VAL A 657 26.71 -15.11 56.39
C VAL A 657 26.75 -14.21 57.61
N SER A 658 27.11 -14.75 58.77
CA SER A 658 27.39 -13.95 59.97
C SER A 658 28.82 -13.44 59.94
N CYS A 659 29.00 -12.17 60.28
CA CYS A 659 30.29 -11.53 60.41
C CYS A 659 30.65 -11.32 61.88
N THR A 660 31.72 -11.97 62.34
CA THR A 660 32.23 -11.80 63.71
C THR A 660 33.62 -11.17 63.67
N LEU A 661 33.74 -9.92 64.12
CA LEU A 661 35.01 -9.32 64.52
C LEU A 661 35.07 -9.24 66.04
N ALA A 662 36.00 -9.95 66.66
CA ALA A 662 36.18 -9.89 68.11
C ALA A 662 36.63 -8.48 68.54
N GLY A 663 35.80 -7.78 69.32
CA GLY A 663 36.14 -6.51 69.98
C GLY A 663 36.03 -5.24 69.13
N ALA A 664 35.49 -5.31 67.91
CA ALA A 664 35.31 -4.14 67.04
C ALA A 664 33.96 -3.44 67.28
N SER A 665 33.96 -2.11 67.22
CA SER A 665 32.73 -1.31 67.22
C SER A 665 31.96 -1.44 65.90
N VAL A 666 30.65 -1.18 65.92
CA VAL A 666 29.77 -1.23 64.74
C VAL A 666 30.29 -0.34 63.59
N GLN A 667 30.92 0.79 63.92
CA GLN A 667 31.53 1.70 62.94
C GLN A 667 32.81 1.13 62.31
N GLU A 668 33.66 0.44 63.07
CA GLU A 668 34.86 -0.22 62.54
C GLU A 668 34.50 -1.39 61.62
N ILE A 669 33.45 -2.13 61.97
CA ILE A 669 32.90 -3.20 61.12
C ILE A 669 32.38 -2.60 59.81
N SER A 670 31.57 -1.55 59.86
CA SER A 670 31.06 -0.86 58.67
C SER A 670 32.19 -0.41 57.74
N GLN A 671 33.24 0.24 58.26
CA GLN A 671 34.34 0.73 57.42
C GLN A 671 35.15 -0.37 56.73
N LYS A 672 35.43 -1.48 57.44
CA LYS A 672 36.22 -2.59 56.89
C LYS A 672 35.42 -3.46 55.94
N VAL A 673 34.16 -3.76 56.28
CA VAL A 673 33.33 -4.71 55.53
C VAL A 673 32.75 -4.08 54.27
N THR A 674 32.28 -2.83 54.33
CA THR A 674 31.59 -2.19 53.19
C THR A 674 32.47 -2.08 51.94
N ARG A 675 33.78 -1.87 52.10
CA ARG A 675 34.73 -1.82 50.98
C ARG A 675 34.91 -3.18 50.28
N LEU A 676 34.59 -4.26 50.98
CA LEU A 676 34.72 -5.63 50.50
C LEU A 676 33.39 -6.20 50.01
N LEU A 677 32.28 -5.50 50.23
CA LEU A 677 30.96 -5.91 49.74
C LEU A 677 30.73 -5.43 48.31
N ARG A 678 29.96 -6.19 47.54
CA ARG A 678 29.45 -5.74 46.25
C ARG A 678 28.29 -4.78 46.50
N GLU A 679 27.96 -3.95 45.51
CA GLU A 679 26.82 -3.02 45.60
C GLU A 679 25.48 -3.74 45.77
N THR A 680 25.39 -4.96 45.26
CA THR A 680 24.20 -5.81 45.40
C THR A 680 24.18 -6.58 46.73
N ASP A 681 25.22 -6.48 47.57
CA ASP A 681 25.30 -7.18 48.86
C ASP A 681 24.91 -6.22 49.99
N TYR A 682 24.30 -6.75 51.05
CA TYR A 682 23.78 -5.94 52.16
C TYR A 682 24.39 -6.39 53.49
N ILE A 683 24.62 -5.43 54.39
CA ILE A 683 25.02 -5.68 55.77
C ILE A 683 24.01 -5.06 56.73
N GLY A 684 23.63 -5.80 57.77
CA GLY A 684 22.68 -5.32 58.77
C GLY A 684 22.73 -6.10 60.08
N ILE A 685 21.85 -5.72 61.00
CA ILE A 685 21.70 -6.39 62.29
C ILE A 685 20.53 -7.39 62.22
N GLY A 686 20.81 -8.65 62.52
CA GLY A 686 19.81 -9.72 62.59
C GLY A 686 18.94 -9.64 63.83
N ALA A 687 17.90 -10.49 63.89
CA ALA A 687 16.91 -10.48 64.97
C ALA A 687 17.51 -10.62 66.38
N ASN A 688 18.65 -11.33 66.49
CA ASN A 688 19.38 -11.60 67.73
C ASN A 688 20.50 -10.58 68.04
N GLY A 689 20.63 -9.50 67.26
CA GLY A 689 21.66 -8.49 67.45
C GLY A 689 23.01 -8.80 66.82
N GLU A 690 23.13 -9.91 66.07
CA GLU A 690 24.33 -10.28 65.34
C GLU A 690 24.47 -9.51 64.01
N THR A 691 25.71 -9.24 63.57
CA THR A 691 25.95 -8.59 62.28
C THR A 691 25.92 -9.63 61.16
N LEU A 692 24.97 -9.46 60.24
CA LEU A 692 24.70 -10.37 59.14
C LEU A 692 24.98 -9.70 57.81
N ILE A 693 25.42 -10.51 56.84
CA ILE A 693 25.68 -10.10 55.47
C ILE A 693 24.84 -10.99 54.56
N VAL A 694 24.14 -10.37 53.61
CA VAL A 694 23.44 -11.05 52.53
C VAL A 694 24.27 -10.89 51.26
N LEU A 695 24.82 -12.00 50.76
CA LEU A 695 25.48 -12.06 49.47
C LEU A 695 24.43 -12.35 48.40
N SER A 696 24.19 -11.39 47.51
CA SER A 696 23.19 -11.55 46.44
C SER A 696 23.74 -12.38 45.29
N ASN A 697 22.86 -13.13 44.63
CA ASN A 697 23.13 -13.90 43.41
C ASN A 697 24.34 -14.82 43.53
N SER A 698 24.57 -15.38 44.72
CA SER A 698 25.74 -16.19 45.04
C SER A 698 25.32 -17.52 45.67
N GLY A 699 25.72 -18.64 45.05
CA GLY A 699 25.66 -19.98 45.65
C GLY A 699 26.88 -20.29 46.52
N VAL A 700 26.94 -21.49 47.12
CA VAL A 700 28.05 -21.87 48.04
C VAL A 700 29.41 -21.85 47.32
N VAL A 701 29.47 -22.29 46.06
CA VAL A 701 30.70 -22.32 45.26
C VAL A 701 31.21 -20.91 44.96
N GLU A 702 30.34 -19.98 44.57
CA GLU A 702 30.69 -18.61 44.20
C GLU A 702 31.06 -17.76 45.43
N ALA A 703 30.44 -18.06 46.57
CA ALA A 703 30.74 -17.41 47.84
C ALA A 703 32.13 -17.79 48.38
N SER A 704 32.70 -18.94 47.99
CA SER A 704 34.03 -19.37 48.46
C SER A 704 35.15 -18.36 48.13
N LEU A 705 35.08 -17.72 46.95
CA LEU A 705 35.99 -16.64 46.53
C LEU A 705 35.82 -15.38 47.41
N VAL A 706 34.58 -15.06 47.77
CA VAL A 706 34.26 -13.91 48.63
C VAL A 706 34.76 -14.19 50.05
N LEU A 707 34.42 -15.35 50.62
CA LEU A 707 34.87 -15.81 51.94
C LEU A 707 36.39 -15.77 52.07
N LYS A 708 37.11 -16.22 51.03
CA LYS A 708 38.57 -16.16 50.98
C LYS A 708 39.12 -14.72 51.01
N ARG A 709 38.53 -13.80 50.24
CA ARG A 709 38.89 -12.37 50.23
C ARG A 709 38.70 -11.71 51.60
N PHE A 710 37.64 -12.08 52.31
CA PHE A 710 37.37 -11.59 53.67
C PHE A 710 38.36 -12.19 54.69
N ALA A 711 38.68 -13.48 54.57
CA ALA A 711 39.65 -14.15 55.43
C ALA A 711 41.07 -13.56 55.28
N GLU A 712 41.48 -13.21 54.06
CA GLU A 712 42.77 -12.53 53.78
C GLU A 712 42.88 -11.14 54.46
N GLN A 713 41.75 -10.52 54.79
CA GLN A 713 41.67 -9.25 55.53
C GLN A 713 41.42 -9.45 57.04
N GLY A 714 41.50 -10.70 57.53
CA GLY A 714 41.32 -11.04 58.95
C GLY A 714 39.86 -11.01 59.43
N ILE A 715 38.88 -11.09 58.51
CA ILE A 715 37.46 -11.11 58.83
C ILE A 715 36.93 -12.54 58.69
N LEU A 716 36.43 -13.11 59.80
CA LEU A 716 35.82 -14.44 59.81
C LEU A 716 34.32 -14.32 59.49
N LEU A 717 33.93 -14.94 58.40
CA LEU A 717 32.54 -15.09 57.97
C LEU A 717 32.11 -16.55 58.17
N HIS A 718 30.98 -16.76 58.84
CA HIS A 718 30.38 -18.09 59.00
C HIS A 718 29.06 -18.15 58.22
N VAL A 719 28.87 -19.19 57.42
CA VAL A 719 27.62 -19.40 56.66
C VAL A 719 26.54 -19.88 57.62
N LEU A 720 25.38 -19.22 57.61
CA LEU A 720 24.27 -19.53 58.54
C LEU A 720 23.18 -20.42 57.93
N GLU A 721 22.95 -20.34 56.62
CA GLU A 721 22.04 -21.23 55.88
C GLU A 721 22.87 -22.07 54.90
N GLU A 722 23.01 -23.38 55.19
CA GLU A 722 23.56 -24.37 54.26
C GLU A 722 22.49 -24.83 53.27
N GLU A 723 22.90 -25.03 52.02
CA GLU A 723 22.11 -25.66 50.96
C GLU A 723 21.46 -26.97 51.42
N VAL A 724 20.14 -27.08 51.29
CA VAL A 724 19.51 -28.37 50.97
C VAL A 724 19.21 -28.35 49.49
N ALA A 725 20.23 -28.68 48.70
CA ALA A 725 20.08 -29.11 47.32
C ALA A 725 19.81 -30.62 47.32
N HIS A 726 18.54 -31.04 47.33
CA HIS A 726 18.10 -32.32 46.76
C HIS A 726 16.58 -32.29 46.53
N GLY A 727 16.20 -32.34 45.25
CA GLY A 727 14.83 -32.40 44.78
C GLY A 727 14.74 -31.89 43.36
#